data_AF-A0A7C5A0J2-F1
#
_entry.id   AF-A0A7C5A0J2-F1
#
_cell.length_a   1.000
_cell.length_b   1.000
_cell.length_c   1.000
_cell.angle_alpha   90.00
_cell.angle_beta   90.00
_cell.angle_gamma   90.00
#
_symmetry.space_group_name_H-M   'P 1'
#
loop_
_entity.id
_entity.type
_entity.pdbx_description
1 polymer ?
#
loop_
_entity_poly.entity_id
_entity_poly.type
_entity_poly.pdbx_seq_one_letter_code
_entity_poly.pdbx_strand_id
1 'polypeptide(L)'
;MSILRNKLTYLELIRKPLSSAGIGMPTCGFSDRYLLTIVLTLLVLLAVIASTPGLISAKPGAIPRQKVGIPAVAWSRGIGVPFEEAGHPYEPSTKIDDGPWAGVPLGGLGAGAIGRTYRGDFARWHLDIGSHRFESLPANQFSVFVAQGGQSQAHVLAPLQPSILPEWNWDMPVGAGTYYALFPKAWYVYEWDALPVKLTQKQFSPIIPGNYQASSYPVGIFEWTLENPTAEPLNLGLMFSWQNMVGWGWGKDLEGGNYNQTIQQDGLTGIVFTRPGETVSEEWDGSFAIAAPQQPGVTVSYRSRFSLAAGRDTWLDFAADGGLENVDDPTPAQPSEQLAGALAVSVTLKPGETKTIPFVLAWDLPITQFGAGTKWYKRYTQFYGTSGRNAWAIAADALADYPAWESAIDTWQQPILEDTVARPEWYKTALFNELYYLVDGGTVWENGRVGGPPLADGLGGFAYLESADYLYYNTFDVHYYASFALAQLWPELQKRLMRDFAITIPQGNPANTHQIQATGATVPRKVPGAVPHDLGSPQEDPWVQINSFNWQDSNTWKDLNSKFVLQLWRDYTFSGDLALLRELWPAATQALDYLHQFDRDGDGLPEHDGIPDQTYDAWTMSGPSAYGGSLWLAALQAAVRMGEVVGDTERVAQYQGWLDNGKAAFESKLWTGQYYKFDAGSSPHSDSIMADQLAGQWYADATGLPPIVPPEHTETALKTIYDFNVRRFADGGMGAVNGMRPDGTVDMSSNQSQEVWTGVTYALAASMLQHGMIEEGWWTAWGVFNVTYNGGFWFRTPEAYRSDRSYRASIYMRPLSIWAIEHALQARSAEPLPSGAEAISLTTADGVALAAHYYAPAIESAPGVLLLHQRGGRKENWASFAQLLQKSGYAVLAVDFRGHGQSKGVVNWFGADQDVLAAFNYLKERPEVDRQRLVIIGASIGTQEAITFAAAHPDEVRGVAMLSTFVSGEIERAIQSYPGPILLAATEGDTAATQVTRDLAQLVPKAEVFILKDSDRHGTQMLRSSLNIEAILLDWLEKSVQPK
;
A
#
# COMPACT_ATOMS: atom_id res chain seq x y z
N MET A 1 -7.01 12.86 31.35
CA MET A 1 -8.15 13.16 32.24
C MET A 1 -8.07 14.50 32.99
N SER A 2 -6.97 15.27 32.97
CA SER A 2 -6.97 16.64 33.53
C SER A 2 -7.41 17.73 32.54
N ILE A 3 -7.47 17.43 31.22
CA ILE A 3 -7.89 18.39 30.17
C ILE A 3 -9.42 18.40 29.94
N LEU A 4 -10.15 17.40 30.45
CA LEU A 4 -11.62 17.35 30.42
C LEU A 4 -12.29 18.05 31.62
N ARG A 5 -11.52 18.57 32.59
CA ARG A 5 -12.07 19.30 33.75
C ARG A 5 -12.34 20.79 33.51
N ASN A 6 -11.79 21.39 32.45
CA ASN A 6 -11.87 22.84 32.20
C ASN A 6 -12.89 23.28 31.12
N LYS A 7 -13.71 22.37 30.58
CA LYS A 7 -14.76 22.73 29.59
C LYS A 7 -16.20 22.48 30.07
N LEU A 8 -16.40 22.14 31.35
CA LEU A 8 -17.73 21.97 31.96
C LEU A 8 -18.26 23.20 32.70
N THR A 9 -17.57 24.35 32.62
CA THR A 9 -17.98 25.59 33.30
C THR A 9 -18.96 26.45 32.49
N TYR A 10 -19.31 26.06 31.26
CA TYR A 10 -20.17 26.87 30.38
C TYR A 10 -21.65 26.44 30.35
N LEU A 11 -22.02 25.33 30.99
CA LEU A 11 -23.38 24.79 30.99
C LEU A 11 -24.17 25.01 32.29
N GLU A 12 -23.56 25.62 33.32
CA GLU A 12 -24.26 25.95 34.59
C GLU A 12 -24.92 27.34 34.61
N LEU A 13 -24.85 28.13 33.53
CA LEU A 13 -25.42 29.48 33.48
C LEU A 13 -26.86 29.56 32.91
N ILE A 14 -27.51 28.44 32.58
CA ILE A 14 -28.85 28.44 31.92
C ILE A 14 -29.96 27.81 32.80
N ARG A 15 -29.81 27.73 34.14
CA ARG A 15 -30.94 27.36 35.01
C ARG A 15 -30.97 28.10 36.35
N LYS A 16 -31.62 29.27 36.39
CA LYS A 16 -32.51 29.71 37.48
C LYS A 16 -33.40 30.90 37.05
N PRO A 17 -34.61 31.05 37.63
CA PRO A 17 -35.75 31.69 36.97
C PRO A 17 -35.86 33.19 37.26
N LEU A 18 -36.27 33.96 36.25
CA LEU A 18 -36.79 35.32 36.41
C LEU A 18 -38.31 35.26 36.66
N SER A 19 -38.72 35.47 37.91
CA SER A 19 -40.05 35.99 38.25
C SER A 19 -39.87 37.26 39.07
N SER A 20 -40.13 38.42 38.46
CA SER A 20 -40.82 39.60 39.02
C SER A 20 -40.53 40.86 38.20
N ALA A 21 -41.62 41.54 37.82
CA ALA A 21 -41.73 42.87 37.20
C ALA A 21 -41.06 43.02 35.80
N GLY A 22 -41.75 42.99 34.66
CA GLY A 22 -43.06 43.56 34.35
C GLY A 22 -42.87 44.88 33.60
N ILE A 23 -42.93 44.84 32.25
CA ILE A 23 -43.40 45.87 31.29
C ILE A 23 -43.24 45.28 29.85
N GLY A 24 -44.32 45.28 29.06
CA GLY A 24 -44.47 44.68 27.71
C GLY A 24 -43.75 45.45 26.59
N MET A 25 -43.67 45.04 25.32
CA MET A 25 -44.46 44.21 24.36
C MET A 25 -43.50 43.78 23.20
N PRO A 26 -43.94 43.31 22.00
CA PRO A 26 -44.83 42.22 21.63
C PRO A 26 -44.10 41.10 20.83
N THR A 27 -44.79 39.99 20.67
CA THR A 27 -44.45 38.78 19.90
C THR A 27 -44.28 39.00 18.39
N CYS A 28 -43.25 38.39 17.79
CA CYS A 28 -43.36 37.80 16.46
C CYS A 28 -42.54 36.49 16.42
N GLY A 29 -43.20 35.38 16.07
CA GLY A 29 -42.79 34.03 16.45
C GLY A 29 -41.70 33.38 15.59
N PHE A 30 -40.80 32.68 16.28
CA PHE A 30 -40.07 31.53 15.73
C PHE A 30 -40.58 30.27 16.41
N SER A 31 -41.02 29.30 15.61
CA SER A 31 -41.73 28.12 16.10
C SER A 31 -40.81 27.14 16.86
N ASP A 32 -41.29 26.68 18.02
CA ASP A 32 -40.73 25.61 18.86
C ASP A 32 -40.53 24.25 18.15
N ARG A 33 -40.84 24.15 16.85
CA ARG A 33 -40.65 22.93 16.05
C ARG A 33 -39.17 22.65 15.77
N TYR A 34 -38.32 23.67 15.57
CA TYR A 34 -36.91 23.44 15.23
C TYR A 34 -36.10 22.87 16.41
N LEU A 35 -36.36 23.36 17.62
CA LEU A 35 -35.69 22.84 18.81
C LEU A 35 -36.17 21.41 19.13
N LEU A 36 -37.45 21.12 18.90
CA LEU A 36 -38.00 19.78 19.05
C LEU A 36 -37.44 18.82 18.00
N THR A 37 -37.24 19.26 16.75
CA THR A 37 -36.61 18.47 15.69
C THR A 37 -35.15 18.18 16.02
N ILE A 38 -34.36 19.15 16.49
CA ILE A 38 -32.95 18.90 16.86
C ILE A 38 -32.86 17.92 18.03
N VAL A 39 -33.72 18.06 19.04
CA VAL A 39 -33.76 17.16 20.19
C VAL A 39 -34.26 15.76 19.79
N LEU A 40 -35.26 15.66 18.89
CA LEU A 40 -35.72 14.39 18.33
C LEU A 40 -34.65 13.74 17.44
N THR A 41 -33.91 14.51 16.63
CA THR A 41 -32.82 13.98 15.81
C THR A 41 -31.68 13.49 16.68
N LEU A 42 -31.32 14.21 17.75
CA LEU A 42 -30.31 13.75 18.73
C LEU A 42 -30.78 12.52 19.51
N LEU A 43 -32.05 12.43 19.88
CA LEU A 43 -32.63 11.27 20.55
C LEU A 43 -32.78 10.07 19.62
N VAL A 44 -33.08 10.28 18.34
CA VAL A 44 -33.09 9.23 17.31
C VAL A 44 -31.67 8.78 17.00
N LEU A 45 -30.68 9.68 16.96
CA LEU A 45 -29.27 9.30 16.79
C LEU A 45 -28.79 8.48 17.99
N LEU A 46 -29.14 8.89 19.22
CA LEU A 46 -28.84 8.14 20.44
C LEU A 46 -29.60 6.81 20.53
N ALA A 47 -30.83 6.75 20.02
CA ALA A 47 -31.63 5.52 19.98
C ALA A 47 -31.12 4.56 18.90
N VAL A 48 -30.70 5.03 17.73
CA VAL A 48 -30.09 4.23 16.66
C VAL A 48 -28.76 3.65 17.13
N ILE A 49 -27.96 4.42 17.87
CA ILE A 49 -26.74 3.91 18.54
C ILE A 49 -27.08 2.84 19.60
N ALA A 50 -28.25 2.94 20.25
CA ALA A 50 -28.67 2.01 21.30
C ALA A 50 -29.47 0.79 20.79
N SER A 51 -29.99 0.80 19.56
CA SER A 51 -30.94 -0.22 19.06
C SER A 51 -30.41 -1.10 17.91
N THR A 52 -29.14 -1.01 17.55
CA THR A 52 -28.44 -2.02 16.73
C THR A 52 -27.78 -3.05 17.64
N PRO A 53 -28.35 -4.25 17.85
CA PRO A 53 -27.68 -5.32 18.58
C PRO A 53 -26.65 -5.94 17.63
N GLY A 54 -25.37 -5.63 17.82
CA GLY A 54 -24.29 -6.26 17.05
C GLY A 54 -22.97 -5.48 16.95
N LEU A 55 -22.91 -4.21 17.36
CA LEU A 55 -21.72 -3.36 17.11
C LEU A 55 -20.98 -2.85 18.35
N ILE A 56 -21.32 -3.32 19.56
CA ILE A 56 -20.60 -2.95 20.78
C ILE A 56 -20.46 -4.18 21.70
N SER A 57 -19.57 -5.10 21.31
CA SER A 57 -18.94 -6.04 22.25
C SER A 57 -17.43 -6.14 21.94
N ALA A 58 -16.77 -4.98 21.93
CA ALA A 58 -15.38 -4.91 22.28
C ALA A 58 -15.26 -3.81 23.33
N LYS A 59 -14.79 -4.15 24.54
CA LYS A 59 -14.22 -3.11 25.40
C LYS A 59 -13.17 -2.37 24.55
N PRO A 60 -13.12 -1.03 24.54
CA PRO A 60 -12.02 -0.34 23.88
C PRO A 60 -10.73 -0.81 24.56
N GLY A 61 -9.96 -1.62 23.84
CA GLY A 61 -8.57 -1.86 24.18
C GLY A 61 -7.91 -0.50 24.30
N ALA A 62 -7.14 -0.28 25.36
CA ALA A 62 -6.39 0.96 25.52
C ALA A 62 -5.61 1.23 24.23
N ILE A 63 -5.82 2.40 23.62
CA ILE A 63 -4.96 2.88 22.53
C ILE A 63 -3.53 2.83 23.09
N PRO A 64 -2.63 2.02 22.50
CA PRO A 64 -1.26 1.89 23.01
C PRO A 64 -0.62 3.28 23.06
N ARG A 65 -0.01 3.65 24.19
CA ARG A 65 0.74 4.91 24.26
C ARG A 65 1.91 4.81 23.29
N GLN A 66 1.99 5.74 22.34
CA GLN A 66 3.11 5.84 21.39
C GLN A 66 4.45 5.82 22.15
N LYS A 67 5.31 4.85 21.82
CA LYS A 67 6.62 4.66 22.45
C LYS A 67 7.70 5.36 21.63
N VAL A 68 8.69 5.92 22.33
CA VAL A 68 9.86 6.57 21.71
C VAL A 68 10.59 5.54 20.83
N GLY A 69 10.88 5.91 19.58
CA GLY A 69 11.61 5.04 18.63
C GLY A 69 10.74 4.07 17.82
N ILE A 70 9.42 4.02 18.04
CA ILE A 70 8.49 3.26 17.18
C ILE A 70 7.69 4.26 16.34
N PRO A 71 7.63 4.11 14.99
CA PRO A 71 6.83 4.97 14.14
C PRO A 71 5.37 5.01 14.57
N ALA A 72 4.75 6.20 14.58
CA ALA A 72 3.34 6.38 14.99
C ALA A 72 2.37 5.50 14.18
N VAL A 73 2.73 5.26 12.92
CA VAL A 73 1.96 4.51 11.94
C VAL A 73 2.19 2.99 11.99
N ALA A 74 3.05 2.50 12.89
CA ALA A 74 3.24 1.06 13.04
C ALA A 74 1.92 0.39 13.45
N TRP A 75 1.52 -0.66 12.72
CA TRP A 75 0.38 -1.48 13.11
C TRP A 75 0.64 -2.05 14.51
N SER A 76 -0.37 -2.14 15.36
CA SER A 76 -0.16 -2.64 16.72
C SER A 76 -1.30 -3.53 17.23
N ARG A 77 -0.92 -4.47 18.10
CA ARG A 77 -1.86 -5.38 18.76
C ARG A 77 -1.29 -5.85 20.09
N GLY A 78 -2.14 -6.02 21.10
CA GLY A 78 -1.73 -6.62 22.37
C GLY A 78 -1.17 -8.03 22.14
N ILE A 79 -0.04 -8.34 22.77
CA ILE A 79 0.65 -9.63 22.58
C ILE A 79 -0.29 -10.77 22.97
N GLY A 80 -0.52 -11.73 22.07
CA GLY A 80 -1.41 -12.86 22.34
C GLY A 80 -2.91 -12.58 22.32
N VAL A 81 -3.37 -11.33 22.12
CA VAL A 81 -4.80 -11.00 22.17
C VAL A 81 -5.52 -11.60 20.95
N PRO A 82 -6.44 -12.58 21.12
CA PRO A 82 -7.13 -13.23 20.01
C PRO A 82 -8.03 -12.24 19.25
N PHE A 83 -8.27 -12.50 17.97
CA PHE A 83 -9.22 -11.76 17.15
C PHE A 83 -10.39 -12.67 16.79
N GLU A 84 -11.52 -12.49 17.47
CA GLU A 84 -12.68 -13.40 17.37
C GLU A 84 -13.45 -13.25 16.05
N GLU A 85 -13.36 -12.09 15.39
CA GLU A 85 -14.04 -11.82 14.10
C GLU A 85 -13.15 -12.09 12.88
N ALA A 86 -12.13 -12.95 13.01
CA ALA A 86 -11.26 -13.30 11.89
C ALA A 86 -12.07 -13.94 10.76
N GLY A 87 -11.86 -13.46 9.53
CA GLY A 87 -12.44 -14.11 8.35
C GLY A 87 -11.85 -15.50 8.13
N HIS A 88 -12.65 -16.38 7.53
CA HIS A 88 -12.32 -17.78 7.22
C HIS A 88 -12.49 -18.04 5.71
N PRO A 89 -11.81 -19.04 5.12
CA PRO A 89 -12.03 -19.37 3.73
C PRO A 89 -13.47 -19.84 3.52
N TYR A 90 -14.13 -19.36 2.45
CA TYR A 90 -15.43 -19.92 2.07
C TYR A 90 -15.30 -21.32 1.41
N GLU A 91 -14.07 -21.77 1.11
CA GLU A 91 -13.71 -23.14 0.70
C GLU A 91 -12.70 -23.77 1.69
N PRO A 92 -13.09 -24.05 2.94
CA PRO A 92 -12.14 -24.41 4.00
C PRO A 92 -11.42 -25.74 3.80
N SER A 93 -11.93 -26.64 2.93
CA SER A 93 -11.29 -27.93 2.66
C SER A 93 -10.11 -27.84 1.69
N THR A 94 -9.96 -26.72 0.97
CA THR A 94 -8.95 -26.57 -0.10
C THR A 94 -8.13 -25.30 0.04
N LYS A 95 -8.27 -24.56 1.15
CA LYS A 95 -7.61 -23.28 1.39
C LYS A 95 -6.96 -23.22 2.76
N ILE A 96 -5.79 -22.59 2.82
CA ILE A 96 -5.01 -22.38 4.04
C ILE A 96 -5.72 -21.38 4.95
N ASP A 97 -5.78 -21.70 6.24
CA ASP A 97 -6.23 -20.80 7.31
C ASP A 97 -5.42 -21.00 8.60
N ASP A 98 -4.38 -20.18 8.75
CA ASP A 98 -3.56 -20.12 9.96
C ASP A 98 -4.24 -19.32 11.11
N GLY A 99 -5.45 -18.82 10.86
CA GLY A 99 -6.10 -17.82 11.68
C GLY A 99 -5.35 -16.48 11.64
N PRO A 100 -5.64 -15.55 12.58
CA PRO A 100 -5.04 -14.21 12.59
C PRO A 100 -3.60 -14.20 13.15
N TRP A 101 -2.99 -15.35 13.42
CA TRP A 101 -1.73 -15.48 14.17
C TRP A 101 -0.50 -15.26 13.30
N ALA A 102 -0.31 -14.03 12.83
CA ALA A 102 0.80 -13.66 11.95
C ALA A 102 1.60 -12.46 12.48
N GLY A 103 2.75 -12.20 11.86
CA GLY A 103 3.63 -11.07 12.15
C GLY A 103 4.59 -10.85 10.98
N VAL A 104 5.42 -9.81 11.08
CA VAL A 104 6.47 -9.53 10.10
C VAL A 104 7.41 -10.74 9.96
N PRO A 105 7.59 -11.27 8.73
CA PRO A 105 8.51 -12.38 8.47
C PRO A 105 9.96 -11.93 8.61
N LEU A 106 10.83 -12.86 9.02
CA LEU A 106 12.28 -12.71 9.02
C LEU A 106 12.86 -13.52 7.86
N GLY A 107 13.83 -12.94 7.15
CA GLY A 107 14.51 -13.52 6.00
C GLY A 107 14.66 -12.51 4.87
N GLY A 108 15.70 -12.68 4.06
CA GLY A 108 15.89 -11.97 2.80
C GLY A 108 15.03 -12.53 1.67
N LEU A 109 14.95 -11.78 0.57
CA LEU A 109 14.39 -12.21 -0.71
C LEU A 109 15.10 -13.49 -1.18
N GLY A 110 14.36 -14.59 -1.34
CA GLY A 110 14.91 -15.87 -1.80
C GLY A 110 15.65 -16.69 -0.74
N ALA A 111 15.71 -16.21 0.50
CA ALA A 111 16.44 -16.87 1.60
C ALA A 111 15.62 -17.99 2.28
N GLY A 112 14.31 -17.99 2.07
CA GLY A 112 13.33 -18.63 2.93
C GLY A 112 12.94 -17.71 4.10
N ALA A 113 11.72 -17.86 4.60
CA ALA A 113 11.14 -16.96 5.60
C ALA A 113 10.72 -17.69 6.89
N ILE A 114 10.84 -16.97 8.01
CA ILE A 114 10.36 -17.39 9.33
C ILE A 114 9.40 -16.33 9.88
N GLY A 115 8.12 -16.65 9.94
CA GLY A 115 7.09 -15.82 10.55
C GLY A 115 7.04 -16.00 12.06
N ARG A 116 7.44 -14.95 12.79
CA ARG A 116 7.24 -14.83 14.24
C ARG A 116 5.95 -14.06 14.52
N THR A 117 4.99 -14.69 15.18
CA THR A 117 3.65 -14.11 15.35
C THR A 117 3.64 -13.03 16.43
N TYR A 118 2.60 -12.20 16.47
CA TYR A 118 2.40 -11.24 17.57
C TYR A 118 2.20 -11.89 18.96
N ARG A 119 2.14 -13.23 19.07
CA ARG A 119 2.22 -13.95 20.36
C ARG A 119 3.66 -14.18 20.84
N GLY A 120 4.65 -13.99 19.97
CA GLY A 120 6.07 -14.18 20.29
C GLY A 120 6.64 -15.52 19.83
N ASP A 121 5.81 -16.45 19.37
CA ASP A 121 6.21 -17.74 18.82
C ASP A 121 6.65 -17.67 17.35
N PHE A 122 7.65 -18.48 17.02
CA PHE A 122 8.03 -18.75 15.64
C PHE A 122 7.14 -19.88 15.12
N ALA A 123 6.26 -19.57 14.18
CA ALA A 123 5.16 -20.47 13.81
C ALA A 123 4.95 -20.66 12.32
N ARG A 124 5.19 -19.65 11.47
CA ARG A 124 5.04 -19.80 10.02
C ARG A 124 6.39 -20.05 9.37
N TRP A 125 6.51 -21.15 8.63
CA TRP A 125 7.78 -21.62 8.08
C TRP A 125 7.70 -21.73 6.56
N HIS A 126 8.51 -20.91 5.88
CA HIS A 126 8.75 -20.96 4.43
C HIS A 126 10.24 -21.12 4.15
N LEU A 127 10.94 -21.92 4.96
CA LEU A 127 12.36 -22.25 4.76
C LEU A 127 12.55 -23.22 3.59
N ASP A 128 11.59 -24.14 3.44
CA ASP A 128 11.36 -24.94 2.25
C ASP A 128 10.62 -24.09 1.22
N ILE A 129 11.31 -23.71 0.14
CA ILE A 129 10.81 -22.69 -0.80
C ILE A 129 9.70 -23.29 -1.64
N GLY A 130 8.53 -22.66 -1.60
CA GLY A 130 7.34 -23.15 -2.29
C GLY A 130 6.42 -24.03 -1.43
N SER A 131 6.80 -24.27 -0.17
CA SER A 131 5.99 -25.00 0.82
C SER A 131 5.45 -24.07 1.89
N HIS A 132 4.30 -24.43 2.47
CA HIS A 132 3.68 -23.71 3.57
C HIS A 132 3.50 -24.62 4.79
N ARG A 133 4.01 -24.19 5.95
CA ARG A 133 3.77 -24.87 7.24
C ARG A 133 3.53 -23.87 8.36
N PHE A 134 2.46 -24.06 9.10
CA PHE A 134 2.15 -23.32 10.31
C PHE A 134 2.19 -24.23 11.54
N GLU A 135 3.26 -24.12 12.33
CA GLU A 135 3.49 -24.90 13.53
C GLU A 135 4.41 -24.14 14.49
N SER A 136 3.91 -23.82 15.68
CA SER A 136 4.74 -23.23 16.73
C SER A 136 5.79 -24.25 17.20
N LEU A 137 7.06 -23.85 17.27
CA LEU A 137 8.14 -24.63 17.88
C LEU A 137 8.52 -24.06 19.26
N PRO A 138 8.05 -24.65 20.38
CA PRO A 138 8.21 -24.08 21.72
C PRO A 138 9.65 -23.91 22.22
N ALA A 139 10.63 -24.63 21.64
CA ALA A 139 12.04 -24.45 21.98
C ALA A 139 12.63 -23.16 21.40
N ASN A 140 11.99 -22.57 20.39
CA ASN A 140 12.44 -21.35 19.72
C ASN A 140 11.81 -20.16 20.43
N GLN A 141 12.50 -19.57 21.40
CA GLN A 141 11.91 -18.56 22.29
C GLN A 141 12.92 -17.58 22.85
N PHE A 142 12.39 -16.42 23.24
CA PHE A 142 13.06 -15.55 24.19
C PHE A 142 12.47 -15.74 25.59
N SER A 143 13.32 -15.71 26.61
CA SER A 143 12.92 -15.76 28.02
C SER A 143 13.68 -14.72 28.82
N VAL A 144 13.08 -14.25 29.90
CA VAL A 144 13.65 -13.22 30.79
C VAL A 144 13.81 -13.76 32.20
N PHE A 145 14.90 -13.38 32.84
CA PHE A 145 15.12 -13.49 34.29
C PHE A 145 15.27 -12.08 34.86
N VAL A 146 14.68 -11.82 36.02
CA VAL A 146 14.89 -10.58 36.76
C VAL A 146 15.06 -10.87 38.24
N ALA A 147 16.05 -10.26 38.88
CA ALA A 147 16.23 -10.29 40.33
C ALA A 147 16.44 -8.89 40.93
N GLN A 148 15.70 -8.62 42.01
CA GLN A 148 15.73 -7.38 42.78
C GLN A 148 15.43 -7.66 44.26
N GLY A 149 16.12 -7.01 45.19
CA GLY A 149 15.76 -7.08 46.61
C GLY A 149 15.75 -8.49 47.22
N GLY A 150 16.52 -9.43 46.64
CA GLY A 150 16.55 -10.84 47.07
C GLY A 150 15.41 -11.71 46.54
N GLN A 151 14.54 -11.18 45.68
CA GLN A 151 13.55 -11.94 44.92
C GLN A 151 14.02 -12.12 43.47
N SER A 152 13.74 -13.28 42.88
CA SER A 152 14.01 -13.56 41.48
C SER A 152 12.80 -14.23 40.81
N GLN A 153 12.67 -14.01 39.51
CA GLN A 153 11.63 -14.62 38.68
C GLN A 153 12.15 -14.82 37.26
N ALA A 154 11.70 -15.89 36.60
CA ALA A 154 12.02 -16.20 35.20
C ALA A 154 10.75 -16.57 34.44
N HIS A 155 10.63 -16.09 33.20
CA HIS A 155 9.42 -16.19 32.39
C HIS A 155 9.76 -16.37 30.91
N VAL A 156 9.00 -17.21 30.21
CA VAL A 156 9.02 -17.28 28.75
C VAL A 156 8.18 -16.12 28.20
N LEU A 157 8.71 -15.40 27.20
CA LEU A 157 8.08 -14.18 26.67
C LEU A 157 7.07 -14.47 25.56
N ALA A 158 6.17 -15.43 25.81
CA ALA A 158 5.07 -15.80 24.92
C ALA A 158 3.87 -16.33 25.73
N PRO A 159 2.62 -15.90 25.46
CA PRO A 159 1.43 -16.34 26.17
C PRO A 159 0.91 -17.65 25.55
N LEU A 160 1.72 -18.71 25.64
CA LEU A 160 1.44 -20.05 25.11
C LEU A 160 1.30 -21.08 26.22
N GLN A 161 0.82 -22.27 25.88
CA GLN A 161 0.76 -23.44 26.78
C GLN A 161 1.17 -24.70 26.00
N PRO A 162 2.47 -24.86 25.68
CA PRO A 162 2.94 -25.99 24.89
C PRO A 162 2.92 -27.30 25.67
N SER A 163 2.81 -28.43 24.96
CA SER A 163 2.90 -29.77 25.55
C SER A 163 4.33 -30.25 25.80
N ILE A 164 5.31 -29.65 25.12
CA ILE A 164 6.74 -29.88 25.34
C ILE A 164 7.33 -28.74 26.16
N LEU A 165 8.43 -28.99 26.88
CA LEU A 165 9.04 -28.06 27.83
C LEU A 165 8.04 -27.52 28.90
N PRO A 166 7.22 -28.38 29.53
CA PRO A 166 6.20 -27.94 30.48
C PRO A 166 6.77 -27.36 31.78
N GLU A 167 8.05 -27.61 32.10
CA GLU A 167 8.71 -27.06 33.28
C GLU A 167 9.20 -25.62 33.08
N TRP A 168 9.19 -25.11 31.85
CA TRP A 168 9.46 -23.70 31.58
C TRP A 168 8.26 -22.87 32.05
N ASN A 169 8.50 -21.64 32.50
CA ASN A 169 7.43 -20.82 33.04
C ASN A 169 6.70 -20.06 31.92
N TRP A 170 5.62 -20.65 31.41
CA TRP A 170 4.76 -20.10 30.35
C TRP A 170 3.57 -19.31 30.90
N ASP A 171 3.81 -18.46 31.90
CA ASP A 171 2.78 -17.73 32.65
C ASP A 171 2.53 -16.31 32.13
N MET A 172 3.23 -15.88 31.07
CA MET A 172 3.04 -14.54 30.51
C MET A 172 1.58 -14.35 30.11
N PRO A 173 0.86 -13.37 30.68
CA PRO A 173 -0.54 -13.16 30.36
C PRO A 173 -0.74 -12.67 28.92
N VAL A 174 -1.87 -13.05 28.33
CA VAL A 174 -2.37 -12.39 27.12
C VAL A 174 -2.54 -10.89 27.38
N GLY A 175 -2.00 -10.07 26.47
CA GLY A 175 -2.03 -8.61 26.57
C GLY A 175 -0.96 -8.01 27.49
N ALA A 176 0.00 -8.79 28.00
CA ALA A 176 1.12 -8.31 28.83
C ALA A 176 2.20 -7.57 28.01
N GLY A 177 1.76 -6.66 27.14
CA GLY A 177 2.58 -5.92 26.19
C GLY A 177 1.89 -5.73 24.84
N THR A 178 2.59 -5.04 23.95
CA THR A 178 2.10 -4.69 22.62
C THR A 178 3.12 -5.07 21.57
N TYR A 179 2.67 -5.77 20.53
CA TYR A 179 3.41 -5.98 19.29
C TYR A 179 3.16 -4.80 18.35
N TYR A 180 4.21 -4.33 17.68
CA TYR A 180 4.16 -3.30 16.66
C TYR A 180 4.80 -3.80 15.37
N ALA A 181 4.33 -3.35 14.21
CA ALA A 181 4.89 -3.72 12.92
C ALA A 181 4.84 -2.60 11.88
N LEU A 182 5.99 -2.39 11.26
CA LEU A 182 6.16 -1.61 10.06
C LEU A 182 7.29 -2.24 9.26
N PHE A 183 6.94 -3.19 8.39
CA PHE A 183 7.90 -4.00 7.63
C PHE A 183 9.01 -3.14 7.01
N PRO A 184 10.29 -3.56 7.08
CA PRO A 184 10.76 -4.86 7.56
C PRO A 184 10.98 -4.95 9.08
N LYS A 185 10.57 -3.93 9.85
CA LYS A 185 10.75 -3.89 11.30
C LYS A 185 9.48 -4.31 12.06
N ALA A 186 9.68 -5.02 13.16
CA ALA A 186 8.64 -5.25 14.17
C ALA A 186 9.21 -5.09 15.58
N TRP A 187 8.33 -4.83 16.54
CA TRP A 187 8.71 -4.62 17.93
C TRP A 187 7.79 -5.40 18.87
N TYR A 188 8.34 -5.94 19.94
CA TYR A 188 7.59 -6.39 21.11
C TYR A 188 7.94 -5.44 22.25
N VAL A 189 6.95 -4.74 22.77
CA VAL A 189 7.07 -3.91 23.97
C VAL A 189 6.38 -4.64 25.10
N TYR A 190 7.17 -5.15 26.05
CA TYR A 190 6.63 -5.87 27.19
C TYR A 190 6.24 -4.88 28.29
N GLU A 191 4.95 -4.81 28.57
CA GLU A 191 4.34 -3.95 29.58
C GLU A 191 3.63 -4.84 30.59
N TRP A 192 4.44 -5.53 31.39
CA TRP A 192 3.95 -6.51 32.33
C TRP A 192 4.27 -6.05 33.74
N ASP A 193 3.23 -5.71 34.52
CA ASP A 193 3.37 -5.19 35.89
C ASP A 193 4.13 -6.13 36.84
N ALA A 194 4.22 -7.42 36.52
CA ALA A 194 5.01 -8.37 37.30
C ALA A 194 6.53 -8.18 37.12
N LEU A 195 6.97 -7.61 36.00
CA LEU A 195 8.38 -7.36 35.72
C LEU A 195 8.77 -5.95 36.19
N PRO A 196 9.76 -5.80 37.10
CA PRO A 196 10.23 -4.48 37.53
C PRO A 196 11.12 -3.78 36.48
N VAL A 197 11.17 -4.28 35.26
CA VAL A 197 11.98 -3.80 34.13
C VAL A 197 11.09 -3.50 32.93
N LYS A 198 11.45 -2.52 32.10
CA LYS A 198 10.83 -2.34 30.78
C LYS A 198 11.70 -2.99 29.71
N LEU A 199 11.09 -3.80 28.87
CA LEU A 199 11.76 -4.50 27.77
C LEU A 199 11.13 -4.09 26.45
N THR A 200 11.97 -3.78 25.46
CA THR A 200 11.54 -3.62 24.07
C THR A 200 12.47 -4.43 23.18
N GLN A 201 11.92 -5.30 22.34
CA GLN A 201 12.68 -6.08 21.39
C GLN A 201 12.28 -5.64 19.98
N LYS A 202 13.22 -5.09 19.23
CA LYS A 202 13.08 -4.76 17.80
C LYS A 202 13.66 -5.91 16.98
N GLN A 203 12.93 -6.39 15.98
CA GLN A 203 13.42 -7.38 15.01
C GLN A 203 13.30 -6.89 13.58
N PHE A 204 14.23 -7.33 12.74
CA PHE A 204 14.18 -7.12 11.29
C PHE A 204 15.17 -8.01 10.53
N SER A 205 14.96 -8.08 9.23
CA SER A 205 15.93 -8.52 8.23
C SER A 205 16.29 -7.32 7.32
N PRO A 206 17.48 -7.29 6.71
CA PRO A 206 17.96 -6.12 5.96
C PRO A 206 17.32 -5.99 4.55
N ILE A 207 16.00 -5.79 4.50
CA ILE A 207 15.26 -5.54 3.26
C ILE A 207 15.39 -4.06 2.88
N ILE A 208 16.26 -3.79 1.90
CA ILE A 208 16.67 -2.44 1.53
C ILE A 208 16.49 -2.29 0.00
N PRO A 209 15.63 -1.36 -0.46
CA PRO A 209 15.44 -1.10 -1.89
C PRO A 209 16.77 -0.83 -2.61
N GLY A 210 16.95 -1.43 -3.79
CA GLY A 210 18.17 -1.32 -4.60
C GLY A 210 19.41 -2.06 -4.05
N ASN A 211 19.37 -2.62 -2.84
CA ASN A 211 20.45 -3.43 -2.30
C ASN A 211 20.21 -4.91 -2.59
N TYR A 212 20.88 -5.43 -3.62
CA TYR A 212 20.74 -6.81 -4.10
C TYR A 212 21.60 -7.84 -3.35
N GLN A 213 22.34 -7.41 -2.33
CA GLN A 213 23.18 -8.28 -1.50
C GLN A 213 22.53 -8.49 -0.15
N ALA A 214 22.45 -7.45 0.68
CA ALA A 214 21.90 -7.57 2.04
C ALA A 214 20.44 -8.04 2.02
N SER A 215 19.63 -7.57 1.08
CA SER A 215 18.24 -8.00 0.94
C SER A 215 18.07 -9.48 0.60
N SER A 216 19.14 -10.22 0.28
CA SER A 216 19.10 -11.68 0.05
C SER A 216 19.42 -12.52 1.30
N TYR A 217 19.85 -11.89 2.40
CA TYR A 217 20.49 -12.62 3.49
C TYR A 217 19.50 -13.43 4.36
N PRO A 218 19.83 -14.68 4.72
CA PRO A 218 19.02 -15.54 5.58
C PRO A 218 19.26 -15.21 7.07
N VAL A 219 18.85 -14.02 7.50
CA VAL A 219 19.16 -13.52 8.84
C VAL A 219 18.01 -12.73 9.46
N GLY A 220 17.81 -12.89 10.77
CA GLY A 220 16.96 -12.06 11.61
C GLY A 220 17.75 -11.46 12.77
N ILE A 221 17.66 -10.15 12.95
CA ILE A 221 18.26 -9.41 14.07
C ILE A 221 17.22 -9.23 15.15
N PHE A 222 17.62 -9.32 16.43
CA PHE A 222 16.77 -9.06 17.58
C PHE A 222 17.50 -8.13 18.55
N GLU A 223 17.28 -6.83 18.40
CA GLU A 223 17.86 -5.82 19.28
C GLU A 223 16.96 -5.57 20.50
N TRP A 224 17.50 -5.83 21.69
CA TRP A 224 16.81 -5.61 22.97
C TRP A 224 17.22 -4.29 23.60
N THR A 225 16.24 -3.47 23.96
CA THR A 225 16.41 -2.33 24.86
C THR A 225 15.88 -2.69 26.25
N LEU A 226 16.75 -2.57 27.24
CA LEU A 226 16.51 -2.91 28.63
C LEU A 226 16.57 -1.63 29.46
N GLU A 227 15.48 -1.27 30.15
CA GLU A 227 15.43 -0.07 31.00
C GLU A 227 15.04 -0.46 32.42
N ASN A 228 15.85 -0.03 33.41
CA ASN A 228 15.52 -0.13 34.82
C ASN A 228 14.79 1.14 35.31
N PRO A 229 13.45 1.15 35.44
CA PRO A 229 12.71 2.31 35.92
C PRO A 229 12.72 2.44 37.46
N THR A 230 13.30 1.49 38.18
CA THR A 230 13.22 1.42 39.64
C THR A 230 14.31 2.23 40.31
N ALA A 231 14.21 2.39 41.63
CA ALA A 231 15.21 3.08 42.45
C ALA A 231 16.37 2.18 42.91
N GLU A 232 16.34 0.87 42.61
CA GLU A 232 17.36 -0.09 43.01
C GLU A 232 17.98 -0.79 41.79
N PRO A 233 19.22 -1.29 41.88
CA PRO A 233 19.80 -2.10 40.82
C PRO A 233 18.95 -3.35 40.51
N LEU A 234 18.95 -3.76 39.24
CA LEU A 234 18.28 -4.97 38.75
C LEU A 234 19.31 -5.89 38.12
N ASN A 235 19.32 -7.16 38.49
CA ASN A 235 20.00 -8.19 37.72
C ASN A 235 19.02 -8.76 36.70
N LEU A 236 19.44 -8.85 35.45
CA LEU A 236 18.59 -9.27 34.35
C LEU A 236 19.31 -10.31 33.49
N GLY A 237 18.58 -11.35 33.10
CA GLY A 237 19.01 -12.34 32.10
C GLY A 237 18.05 -12.35 30.91
N LEU A 238 18.56 -12.42 29.69
CA LEU A 238 17.80 -12.71 28.47
C LEU A 238 18.33 -13.99 27.85
N MET A 239 17.49 -15.01 27.70
CA MET A 239 17.84 -16.25 27.02
C MET A 239 17.17 -16.30 25.65
N PHE A 240 17.95 -16.59 24.61
CA PHE A 240 17.47 -16.99 23.30
C PHE A 240 17.75 -18.48 23.10
N SER A 241 16.70 -19.28 23.00
CA SER A 241 16.80 -20.71 22.74
C SER A 241 16.35 -21.05 21.32
N TRP A 242 16.97 -22.08 20.74
CA TRP A 242 16.68 -22.51 19.38
C TRP A 242 16.86 -24.02 19.22
N GLN A 243 15.91 -24.67 18.54
CA GLN A 243 15.99 -26.07 18.14
C GLN A 243 16.97 -26.24 16.98
N ASN A 244 17.73 -27.35 16.97
CA ASN A 244 18.45 -27.75 15.77
C ASN A 244 17.45 -28.22 14.71
N MET A 245 17.09 -27.30 13.81
CA MET A 245 16.07 -27.51 12.77
C MET A 245 16.63 -28.12 11.48
N VAL A 246 17.92 -28.50 11.42
CA VAL A 246 18.48 -29.14 10.24
C VAL A 246 17.75 -30.48 10.01
N GLY A 247 17.14 -30.63 8.84
CA GLY A 247 16.31 -31.78 8.50
C GLY A 247 14.85 -31.74 8.96
N TRP A 248 14.45 -30.72 9.73
CA TRP A 248 13.08 -30.58 10.23
C TRP A 248 12.10 -30.28 9.10
N GLY A 249 10.98 -31.02 9.04
CA GLY A 249 10.03 -30.98 7.92
C GLY A 249 10.18 -32.14 6.95
N TRP A 250 11.39 -32.69 6.82
CA TRP A 250 11.65 -33.90 6.02
C TRP A 250 11.79 -35.15 6.90
N GLY A 251 11.64 -35.03 8.23
CA GLY A 251 11.85 -36.11 9.20
C GLY A 251 13.33 -36.50 9.37
N LYS A 252 14.25 -35.75 8.76
CA LYS A 252 15.70 -36.00 8.81
C LYS A 252 16.33 -35.62 10.15
N ASP A 253 15.68 -34.71 10.86
CA ASP A 253 16.01 -34.36 12.24
C ASP A 253 15.81 -35.56 13.21
N LEU A 254 14.93 -36.50 12.88
CA LEU A 254 14.65 -37.69 13.69
C LEU A 254 15.56 -38.89 13.40
N GLU A 255 16.38 -38.84 12.34
CA GLU A 255 17.30 -39.93 11.99
C GLU A 255 18.54 -39.98 12.90
N GLY A 256 18.72 -38.98 13.78
CA GLY A 256 19.92 -38.77 14.57
C GLY A 256 21.03 -38.10 13.77
N GLY A 257 22.11 -37.70 14.44
CA GLY A 257 23.28 -37.05 13.82
C GLY A 257 23.32 -35.52 13.96
N ASN A 258 22.19 -34.84 14.19
CA ASN A 258 22.19 -33.40 14.50
C ASN A 258 23.08 -33.12 15.72
N TYR A 259 23.95 -32.12 15.67
CA TYR A 259 24.73 -31.69 16.82
C TYR A 259 24.83 -30.17 16.85
N ASN A 260 25.12 -29.64 18.04
CA ASN A 260 25.23 -28.22 18.27
C ASN A 260 26.63 -27.94 18.82
N GLN A 261 27.23 -26.82 18.45
CA GLN A 261 28.57 -26.47 18.92
C GLN A 261 28.64 -24.98 19.23
N THR A 262 29.26 -24.66 20.35
CA THR A 262 29.55 -23.28 20.71
C THR A 262 30.71 -22.72 19.89
N ILE A 263 30.58 -21.49 19.42
CA ILE A 263 31.69 -20.73 18.84
C ILE A 263 31.88 -19.45 19.65
N GLN A 264 33.13 -19.17 19.99
CA GLN A 264 33.57 -17.93 20.61
C GLN A 264 34.70 -17.34 19.76
N GLN A 265 34.43 -16.26 19.07
CA GLN A 265 35.36 -15.67 18.12
C GLN A 265 35.13 -14.16 18.01
N ASP A 266 36.20 -13.37 17.98
CA ASP A 266 36.17 -11.92 17.72
C ASP A 266 35.20 -11.14 18.63
N GLY A 267 35.08 -11.57 19.89
CA GLY A 267 34.19 -10.95 20.87
C GLY A 267 32.71 -11.36 20.74
N LEU A 268 32.38 -12.29 19.85
CA LEU A 268 31.06 -12.91 19.72
C LEU A 268 31.04 -14.27 20.42
N THR A 269 29.90 -14.62 21.02
CA THR A 269 29.60 -15.97 21.51
C THR A 269 28.29 -16.43 20.88
N GLY A 270 28.24 -17.66 20.39
CA GLY A 270 27.02 -18.23 19.84
C GLY A 270 27.07 -19.74 19.72
N ILE A 271 25.99 -20.31 19.18
CA ILE A 271 25.81 -21.75 18.97
C ILE A 271 25.50 -21.96 17.49
N VAL A 272 26.22 -22.87 16.85
CA VAL A 272 25.92 -23.38 15.51
C VAL A 272 25.18 -24.71 15.65
N PHE A 273 24.07 -24.84 14.94
CA PHE A 273 23.25 -26.04 14.86
C PHE A 273 23.46 -26.68 13.49
N THR A 274 23.98 -27.89 13.45
CA THR A 274 24.39 -28.52 12.17
C THR A 274 24.31 -30.05 12.23
N ARG A 275 24.79 -30.71 11.17
CA ARG A 275 25.01 -32.15 11.04
C ARG A 275 26.44 -32.44 10.55
N PRO A 276 26.97 -33.66 10.74
CA PRO A 276 28.28 -34.04 10.21
C PRO A 276 28.36 -33.87 8.70
N GLY A 277 29.52 -33.43 8.21
CA GLY A 277 29.81 -33.26 6.77
C GLY A 277 30.31 -31.85 6.45
N GLU A 278 31.17 -31.75 5.44
CA GLU A 278 31.84 -30.49 5.04
C GLU A 278 31.03 -29.67 4.02
N THR A 279 30.16 -30.31 3.24
CA THR A 279 29.36 -29.65 2.19
C THR A 279 28.02 -30.36 2.04
N VAL A 280 26.95 -29.58 1.88
CA VAL A 280 25.60 -30.11 1.69
C VAL A 280 25.29 -30.41 0.23
N SER A 281 24.49 -31.45 -0.01
CA SER A 281 23.97 -31.80 -1.34
C SER A 281 22.45 -31.76 -1.43
N GLU A 282 21.75 -31.66 -0.30
CA GLU A 282 20.29 -31.73 -0.20
C GLU A 282 19.73 -30.45 0.44
N GLU A 283 18.50 -30.10 0.08
CA GLU A 283 17.83 -28.87 0.57
C GLU A 283 17.55 -28.86 2.07
N TRP A 284 17.40 -30.04 2.67
CA TRP A 284 17.08 -30.21 4.09
C TRP A 284 18.32 -30.08 4.99
N ASP A 285 19.53 -30.10 4.43
CA ASP A 285 20.79 -30.01 5.16
C ASP A 285 21.38 -28.59 5.07
N GLY A 286 22.11 -28.20 6.11
CA GLY A 286 22.71 -26.89 6.25
C GLY A 286 23.10 -26.62 7.68
N SER A 287 23.05 -25.35 8.08
CA SER A 287 23.34 -24.95 9.45
C SER A 287 22.48 -23.75 9.88
N PHE A 288 22.25 -23.63 11.18
CA PHE A 288 21.72 -22.43 11.81
C PHE A 288 22.75 -21.87 12.79
N ALA A 289 22.65 -20.59 13.12
CA ALA A 289 23.44 -19.99 14.19
C ALA A 289 22.60 -19.00 14.99
N ILE A 290 22.73 -19.03 16.32
CA ILE A 290 22.35 -17.92 17.19
C ILE A 290 23.60 -17.33 17.83
N ALA A 291 23.69 -16.01 17.92
CA ALA A 291 24.86 -15.35 18.51
C ALA A 291 24.50 -14.02 19.18
N ALA A 292 25.38 -13.57 20.09
CA ALA A 292 25.33 -12.26 20.72
C ALA A 292 26.76 -11.74 20.94
N PRO A 293 26.99 -10.42 20.87
CA PRO A 293 28.29 -9.84 21.14
C PRO A 293 28.54 -9.71 22.65
N GLN A 294 29.78 -9.92 23.06
CA GLN A 294 30.23 -9.49 24.36
C GLN A 294 30.28 -7.95 24.40
N GLN A 295 29.73 -7.34 25.44
CA GLN A 295 29.73 -5.89 25.64
C GLN A 295 30.21 -5.54 27.05
N PRO A 296 30.70 -4.32 27.30
CA PRO A 296 31.09 -3.90 28.65
C PRO A 296 29.96 -4.07 29.67
N GLY A 297 30.21 -4.84 30.73
CA GLY A 297 29.22 -5.14 31.77
C GLY A 297 28.06 -6.03 31.30
N VAL A 298 28.26 -6.82 30.24
CA VAL A 298 27.35 -7.84 29.76
C VAL A 298 28.10 -9.17 29.75
N THR A 299 27.53 -10.18 30.40
CA THR A 299 28.04 -11.56 30.36
C THR A 299 27.22 -12.35 29.36
N VAL A 300 27.89 -13.01 28.41
CA VAL A 300 27.25 -13.96 27.51
C VAL A 300 27.59 -15.36 27.98
N SER A 301 26.57 -16.19 28.21
CA SER A 301 26.70 -17.58 28.63
C SER A 301 25.88 -18.50 27.76
N TYR A 302 26.18 -19.79 27.74
CA TYR A 302 25.54 -20.71 26.80
C TYR A 302 25.33 -22.11 27.37
N ARG A 303 24.44 -22.85 26.70
CA ARG A 303 24.31 -24.30 26.77
C ARG A 303 24.06 -24.79 25.36
N SER A 304 25.05 -25.41 24.71
CA SER A 304 24.89 -25.78 23.29
C SER A 304 23.89 -26.91 23.08
N ARG A 305 23.65 -27.76 24.09
CA ARG A 305 22.76 -28.91 23.99
C ARG A 305 21.79 -29.04 25.16
N PHE A 306 20.51 -29.22 24.84
CA PHE A 306 19.50 -29.85 25.68
C PHE A 306 18.49 -30.61 24.81
N SER A 307 17.92 -31.70 25.34
CA SER A 307 16.85 -32.45 24.66
C SER A 307 15.50 -31.77 24.88
N LEU A 308 14.63 -31.77 23.87
CA LEU A 308 13.27 -31.24 24.00
C LEU A 308 12.43 -31.98 25.06
N ALA A 309 12.74 -33.25 25.33
CA ALA A 309 12.09 -34.04 26.38
C ALA A 309 12.67 -33.77 27.78
N ALA A 310 13.83 -33.11 27.89
CA ALA A 310 14.57 -32.90 29.13
C ALA A 310 15.07 -31.45 29.28
N GLY A 311 14.28 -30.46 28.83
CA GLY A 311 14.65 -29.05 28.91
C GLY A 311 14.56 -28.41 30.30
N ARG A 312 14.15 -29.17 31.32
CA ARG A 312 14.03 -28.74 32.72
C ARG A 312 15.33 -28.20 33.28
N ASP A 313 16.45 -28.89 33.04
CA ASP A 313 17.73 -28.50 33.64
C ASP A 313 18.25 -27.18 33.05
N THR A 314 17.96 -26.90 31.77
CA THR A 314 18.29 -25.61 31.13
C THR A 314 17.48 -24.49 31.75
N TRP A 315 16.21 -24.74 32.05
CA TRP A 315 15.34 -23.76 32.69
C TRP A 315 15.76 -23.47 34.13
N LEU A 316 16.08 -24.50 34.92
CA LEU A 316 16.49 -24.33 36.31
C LEU A 316 17.82 -23.58 36.44
N ASP A 317 18.76 -23.83 35.53
CA ASP A 317 20.01 -23.08 35.41
C ASP A 317 19.73 -21.59 35.15
N PHE A 318 19.00 -21.29 34.06
CA PHE A 318 18.61 -19.91 33.74
C PHE A 318 17.80 -19.22 34.83
N ALA A 319 16.87 -19.92 35.47
CA ALA A 319 16.04 -19.37 36.53
C ALA A 319 16.78 -19.17 37.86
N ALA A 320 17.99 -19.71 38.03
CA ALA A 320 18.77 -19.53 39.25
C ALA A 320 19.35 -18.11 39.34
N ASP A 321 19.96 -17.61 38.27
CA ASP A 321 20.67 -16.33 38.27
C ASP A 321 20.59 -15.53 36.95
N GLY A 322 19.88 -16.04 35.94
CA GLY A 322 19.76 -15.41 34.63
C GLY A 322 20.93 -15.68 33.68
N GLY A 323 21.89 -16.53 34.07
CA GLY A 323 22.97 -17.04 33.24
C GLY A 323 22.79 -18.50 32.82
N LEU A 324 23.82 -19.10 32.25
CA LEU A 324 23.92 -20.52 31.94
C LEU A 324 25.32 -21.03 32.31
N GLU A 325 25.46 -22.33 32.60
CA GLU A 325 26.71 -22.95 33.06
C GLU A 325 27.88 -23.01 32.05
N ASN A 326 27.71 -22.50 30.82
CA ASN A 326 28.71 -22.57 29.74
C ASN A 326 29.07 -23.99 29.31
N VAL A 327 28.05 -24.84 29.19
CA VAL A 327 28.21 -26.24 28.79
C VAL A 327 28.22 -26.33 27.26
N ASP A 328 29.36 -26.76 26.72
CA ASP A 328 29.46 -27.16 25.32
C ASP A 328 29.43 -28.69 25.20
N ASP A 329 28.44 -29.22 24.50
CA ASP A 329 28.29 -30.65 24.23
C ASP A 329 27.97 -30.89 22.73
N PRO A 330 29.01 -31.12 21.90
CA PRO A 330 28.85 -31.42 20.49
C PRO A 330 28.52 -32.89 20.19
N THR A 331 28.08 -33.66 21.20
CA THR A 331 27.63 -35.03 20.97
C THR A 331 26.48 -34.99 19.94
N PRO A 332 26.47 -35.87 18.92
CA PRO A 332 25.35 -35.98 18.01
C PRO A 332 24.08 -36.54 18.66
N ALA A 333 22.93 -36.14 18.13
CA ALA A 333 21.61 -36.64 18.52
C ALA A 333 21.51 -38.14 18.22
N GLN A 334 20.90 -38.89 19.13
CA GLN A 334 20.47 -40.26 18.84
C GLN A 334 19.23 -40.25 17.93
N PRO A 335 18.89 -41.37 17.27
CA PRO A 335 17.62 -41.48 16.57
C PRO A 335 16.42 -41.14 17.47
N SER A 336 15.45 -40.41 16.91
CA SER A 336 14.28 -39.83 17.60
C SER A 336 14.58 -38.77 18.68
N GLU A 337 15.85 -38.41 18.90
CA GLU A 337 16.21 -37.33 19.81
C GLU A 337 16.27 -36.00 19.05
N GLN A 338 15.48 -35.01 19.50
CA GLN A 338 15.57 -33.64 19.01
C GLN A 338 16.33 -32.78 20.02
N LEU A 339 17.30 -32.02 19.52
CA LEU A 339 18.18 -31.16 20.31
C LEU A 339 17.84 -29.69 20.11
N ALA A 340 18.09 -28.91 21.15
CA ALA A 340 18.09 -27.47 21.13
C ALA A 340 19.32 -26.93 21.88
N GLY A 341 19.57 -25.65 21.75
CA GLY A 341 20.64 -24.92 22.42
C GLY A 341 20.12 -23.57 22.91
N ALA A 342 20.78 -23.01 23.92
CA ALA A 342 20.38 -21.75 24.54
C ALA A 342 21.58 -20.83 24.73
N LEU A 343 21.41 -19.57 24.36
CA LEU A 343 22.36 -18.49 24.59
C LEU A 343 21.71 -17.47 25.54
N ALA A 344 22.35 -17.18 26.66
CA ALA A 344 21.88 -16.21 27.63
C ALA A 344 22.81 -15.01 27.72
N VAL A 345 22.22 -13.85 27.97
CA VAL A 345 22.92 -12.61 28.24
C VAL A 345 22.48 -12.06 29.58
N SER A 346 23.42 -11.85 30.50
CA SER A 346 23.17 -11.34 31.85
C SER A 346 23.81 -9.97 32.07
N VAL A 347 23.10 -9.07 32.74
CA VAL A 347 23.52 -7.69 33.03
C VAL A 347 22.94 -7.20 34.35
N THR A 348 23.70 -6.37 35.08
CA THR A 348 23.18 -5.56 36.18
C THR A 348 22.92 -4.13 35.69
N LEU A 349 21.67 -3.67 35.79
CA LEU A 349 21.26 -2.31 35.44
C LEU A 349 21.12 -1.46 36.70
N LYS A 350 21.80 -0.31 36.75
CA LYS A 350 21.63 0.71 37.79
C LYS A 350 20.24 1.37 37.69
N PRO A 351 19.77 2.04 38.75
CA PRO A 351 18.54 2.85 38.69
C PRO A 351 18.57 3.84 37.51
N GLY A 352 17.55 3.78 36.66
CA GLY A 352 17.43 4.63 35.47
C GLY A 352 18.35 4.25 34.30
N GLU A 353 19.15 3.18 34.39
CA GLU A 353 20.03 2.75 33.31
C GLU A 353 19.23 2.12 32.16
N THR A 354 19.61 2.47 30.94
CA THR A 354 19.14 1.85 29.70
C THR A 354 20.31 1.22 28.97
N LYS A 355 20.13 -0.01 28.48
CA LYS A 355 21.15 -0.74 27.73
C LYS A 355 20.56 -1.45 26.52
N THR A 356 21.33 -1.53 25.44
CA THR A 356 20.93 -2.18 24.18
C THR A 356 21.80 -3.39 23.89
N ILE A 357 21.18 -4.54 23.61
CA ILE A 357 21.86 -5.82 23.41
C ILE A 357 21.26 -6.53 22.18
N PRO A 358 22.04 -6.76 21.11
CA PRO A 358 21.55 -7.50 19.95
C PRO A 358 21.77 -9.01 20.10
N PHE A 359 20.81 -9.77 19.58
CA PHE A 359 20.95 -11.18 19.21
C PHE A 359 20.76 -11.32 17.70
N VAL A 360 21.27 -12.40 17.13
CA VAL A 360 21.06 -12.75 15.72
C VAL A 360 20.60 -14.21 15.61
N LEU A 361 19.76 -14.48 14.63
CA LEU A 361 19.51 -15.80 14.07
C LEU A 361 19.91 -15.80 12.60
N ALA A 362 20.78 -16.71 12.18
CA ALA A 362 21.14 -16.93 10.78
C ALA A 362 20.88 -18.38 10.38
N TRP A 363 20.53 -18.62 9.12
CA TRP A 363 20.37 -19.97 8.55
C TRP A 363 21.08 -20.11 7.20
N ASP A 364 22.00 -21.05 7.10
CA ASP A 364 22.64 -21.41 5.84
C ASP A 364 22.02 -22.72 5.31
N LEU A 365 20.92 -22.57 4.59
CA LEU A 365 20.24 -23.63 3.82
C LEU A 365 20.40 -23.32 2.32
N PRO A 366 21.56 -23.64 1.70
CA PRO A 366 21.99 -23.04 0.44
C PRO A 366 21.28 -23.59 -0.78
N ILE A 367 20.61 -24.74 -0.67
CA ILE A 367 19.96 -25.43 -1.77
C ILE A 367 18.45 -25.34 -1.59
N THR A 368 17.74 -25.09 -2.68
CA THR A 368 16.32 -25.39 -2.82
C THR A 368 16.14 -26.45 -3.90
N GLN A 369 15.20 -27.38 -3.70
CA GLN A 369 14.87 -28.39 -4.68
C GLN A 369 13.38 -28.31 -5.06
N PHE A 370 13.08 -28.55 -6.32
CA PHE A 370 11.70 -28.61 -6.82
C PHE A 370 11.30 -30.02 -7.24
N GLY A 371 9.99 -30.26 -7.42
CA GLY A 371 9.40 -31.59 -7.56
C GLY A 371 9.93 -32.48 -8.70
N ALA A 372 10.58 -31.91 -9.72
CA ALA A 372 11.29 -32.66 -10.76
C ALA A 372 12.72 -33.11 -10.38
N GLY A 373 13.22 -32.69 -9.21
CA GLY A 373 14.55 -32.98 -8.70
C GLY A 373 15.61 -31.92 -9.04
N THR A 374 15.25 -30.85 -9.75
CA THR A 374 16.17 -29.75 -10.05
C THR A 374 16.53 -29.00 -8.77
N LYS A 375 17.82 -28.83 -8.54
CA LYS A 375 18.40 -28.15 -7.38
C LYS A 375 19.02 -26.82 -7.78
N TRP A 376 18.75 -25.79 -7.01
CA TRP A 376 19.25 -24.43 -7.23
C TRP A 376 19.92 -23.91 -5.97
N TYR A 377 21.01 -23.17 -6.12
CA TYR A 377 21.58 -22.42 -5.01
C TYR A 377 20.75 -21.16 -4.75
N LYS A 378 20.53 -20.82 -3.48
CA LYS A 378 19.86 -19.55 -3.10
C LYS A 378 20.80 -18.36 -3.27
N ARG A 379 20.26 -17.16 -3.50
CA ARG A 379 21.02 -15.95 -3.87
C ARG A 379 22.18 -15.63 -2.93
N TYR A 380 21.95 -15.68 -1.62
CA TYR A 380 22.95 -15.29 -0.64
C TYR A 380 24.27 -16.10 -0.74
N THR A 381 24.22 -17.29 -1.34
CA THR A 381 25.40 -18.14 -1.56
C THR A 381 26.45 -17.50 -2.47
N GLN A 382 26.09 -16.47 -3.25
CA GLN A 382 27.08 -15.69 -4.00
C GLN A 382 28.07 -14.99 -3.06
N PHE A 383 27.63 -14.63 -1.86
CA PHE A 383 28.39 -13.83 -0.90
C PHE A 383 29.04 -14.68 0.19
N TYR A 384 28.41 -15.79 0.57
CA TYR A 384 28.89 -16.67 1.65
C TYR A 384 29.38 -18.05 1.19
N GLY A 385 29.19 -18.41 -0.08
CA GLY A 385 29.49 -19.73 -0.61
C GLY A 385 28.33 -20.73 -0.48
N THR A 386 28.55 -21.94 -0.98
CA THR A 386 27.50 -22.97 -1.19
C THR A 386 27.62 -24.18 -0.27
N SER A 387 28.51 -24.15 0.73
CA SER A 387 28.83 -25.32 1.56
C SER A 387 27.71 -25.73 2.52
N GLY A 388 26.82 -24.81 2.93
CA GLY A 388 25.83 -25.06 3.98
C GLY A 388 26.42 -25.03 5.40
N ARG A 389 27.64 -24.50 5.56
CA ARG A 389 28.39 -24.43 6.83
C ARG A 389 28.81 -23.00 7.19
N ASN A 390 28.12 -22.00 6.66
CA ASN A 390 28.46 -20.58 6.76
C ASN A 390 27.54 -19.79 7.72
N ALA A 391 26.61 -20.45 8.44
CA ALA A 391 25.68 -19.76 9.33
C ALA A 391 26.36 -18.88 10.39
N TRP A 392 27.53 -19.30 10.89
CA TRP A 392 28.34 -18.47 11.79
C TRP A 392 28.86 -17.19 11.12
N ALA A 393 29.38 -17.28 9.90
CA ALA A 393 29.87 -16.11 9.16
C ALA A 393 28.73 -15.12 8.89
N ILE A 394 27.56 -15.62 8.48
CA ILE A 394 26.36 -14.81 8.27
C ILE A 394 25.94 -14.11 9.58
N ALA A 395 25.94 -14.83 10.70
CA ALA A 395 25.61 -14.27 12.01
C ALA A 395 26.62 -13.21 12.47
N ALA A 396 27.92 -13.44 12.25
CA ALA A 396 28.98 -12.51 12.63
C ALA A 396 28.91 -11.21 11.83
N ASP A 397 28.79 -11.30 10.49
CA ASP A 397 28.67 -10.14 9.61
C ASP A 397 27.39 -9.36 9.93
N ALA A 398 26.29 -10.06 10.21
CA ALA A 398 25.04 -9.40 10.60
C ALA A 398 25.14 -8.63 11.91
N LEU A 399 25.80 -9.17 12.94
CA LEU A 399 26.02 -8.43 14.19
C LEU A 399 26.96 -7.22 14.02
N ALA A 400 27.84 -7.25 13.02
CA ALA A 400 28.69 -6.10 12.68
C ALA A 400 27.93 -5.03 11.89
N ASP A 401 27.09 -5.44 10.94
CA ASP A 401 26.51 -4.53 9.94
C ASP A 401 25.07 -4.07 10.24
N TYR A 402 24.36 -4.72 11.17
CA TYR A 402 22.96 -4.40 11.45
C TYR A 402 22.68 -2.91 11.74
N PRO A 403 23.55 -2.11 12.40
CA PRO A 403 23.27 -0.71 12.63
C PRO A 403 23.24 0.09 11.31
N ALA A 404 24.09 -0.27 10.35
CA ALA A 404 24.09 0.33 9.02
C ALA A 404 22.85 -0.09 8.23
N TRP A 405 22.42 -1.35 8.33
CA TRP A 405 21.20 -1.83 7.70
C TRP A 405 19.96 -1.15 8.25
N GLU A 406 19.88 -0.98 9.58
CA GLU A 406 18.78 -0.26 10.21
C GLU A 406 18.73 1.20 9.72
N SER A 407 19.88 1.89 9.71
CA SER A 407 19.95 3.26 9.22
C SER A 407 19.53 3.38 7.75
N ALA A 408 19.90 2.41 6.92
CA ALA A 408 19.45 2.35 5.53
C ALA A 408 17.93 2.15 5.43
N ILE A 409 17.35 1.28 6.27
CA ILE A 409 15.90 1.07 6.34
C ILE A 409 15.19 2.37 6.73
N ASP A 410 15.66 3.04 7.78
CA ASP A 410 15.09 4.33 8.21
C ASP A 410 15.15 5.37 7.11
N THR A 411 16.30 5.47 6.42
CA THR A 411 16.53 6.47 5.38
C THR A 411 15.54 6.35 4.24
N TRP A 412 15.23 5.14 3.76
CA TRP A 412 14.31 4.98 2.62
C TRP A 412 12.84 5.12 3.03
N GLN A 413 12.49 4.78 4.28
CA GLN A 413 11.11 4.95 4.78
C GLN A 413 10.79 6.40 5.14
N GLN A 414 11.78 7.15 5.63
CA GLN A 414 11.61 8.49 6.20
C GLN A 414 10.83 9.47 5.30
N PRO A 415 11.10 9.62 3.99
CA PRO A 415 10.37 10.57 3.14
C PRO A 415 8.86 10.32 3.08
N ILE A 416 8.45 9.04 3.10
CA ILE A 416 7.05 8.63 3.12
C ILE A 416 6.46 8.84 4.52
N LEU A 417 7.22 8.51 5.57
CA LEU A 417 6.76 8.63 6.96
C LEU A 417 6.53 10.09 7.38
N GLU A 418 7.39 11.01 6.94
CA GLU A 418 7.31 12.44 7.28
C GLU A 418 6.23 13.20 6.51
N ASP A 419 5.74 12.66 5.40
CA ASP A 419 4.67 13.32 4.62
C ASP A 419 3.30 13.12 5.27
N THR A 420 2.84 14.11 6.02
CA THR A 420 1.51 14.11 6.65
C THR A 420 0.41 14.73 5.79
N VAL A 421 0.74 15.21 4.58
CA VAL A 421 -0.18 15.96 3.72
C VAL A 421 -0.74 15.07 2.63
N ALA A 422 0.13 14.45 1.82
CA ALA A 422 -0.33 13.65 0.70
C ALA A 422 -0.65 12.20 1.10
N ARG A 423 -0.12 11.72 2.23
CA ARG A 423 -0.19 10.31 2.64
C ARG A 423 -0.87 10.15 4.00
N PRO A 424 -2.07 9.56 4.07
CA PRO A 424 -2.73 9.23 5.33
C PRO A 424 -1.90 8.26 6.19
N GLU A 425 -2.04 8.33 7.51
CA GLU A 425 -1.28 7.46 8.44
C GLU A 425 -1.56 5.96 8.20
N TRP A 426 -2.84 5.60 8.04
CA TRP A 426 -3.25 4.21 7.76
C TRP A 426 -2.65 3.68 6.45
N TYR A 427 -2.46 4.55 5.46
CA TYR A 427 -1.89 4.18 4.17
C TYR A 427 -0.43 3.81 4.32
N LYS A 428 0.34 4.56 5.13
CA LYS A 428 1.74 4.23 5.44
C LYS A 428 1.84 2.87 6.14
N THR A 429 0.91 2.57 7.06
CA THR A 429 0.82 1.25 7.70
C THR A 429 0.68 0.13 6.67
N ALA A 430 -0.27 0.25 5.73
CA ALA A 430 -0.50 -0.75 4.69
C ALA A 430 0.67 -0.83 3.69
N LEU A 431 1.11 0.32 3.16
CA LEU A 431 2.12 0.39 2.10
C LEU A 431 3.40 -0.36 2.46
N PHE A 432 3.90 -0.14 3.67
CA PHE A 432 5.09 -0.84 4.13
C PHE A 432 4.79 -2.30 4.48
N ASN A 433 3.73 -2.56 5.24
CA ASN A 433 3.46 -3.92 5.70
C ASN A 433 3.07 -4.90 4.59
N GLU A 434 2.43 -4.48 3.49
CA GLU A 434 2.16 -5.36 2.34
C GLU A 434 3.45 -5.89 1.68
N LEU A 435 4.59 -5.21 1.83
CA LEU A 435 5.89 -5.69 1.32
C LEU A 435 6.37 -6.99 2.01
N TYR A 436 5.73 -7.40 3.12
CA TYR A 436 6.01 -8.71 3.74
C TYR A 436 5.96 -9.85 2.72
N TYR A 437 5.10 -9.70 1.71
CA TYR A 437 4.87 -10.71 0.69
C TYR A 437 6.11 -11.00 -0.18
N LEU A 438 7.01 -10.02 -0.39
CA LEU A 438 8.22 -10.26 -1.17
C LEU A 438 9.20 -11.21 -0.47
N VAL A 439 9.05 -11.40 0.84
CA VAL A 439 9.82 -12.36 1.64
C VAL A 439 9.03 -13.65 1.85
N ASP A 440 7.75 -13.53 2.21
CA ASP A 440 6.90 -14.64 2.66
C ASP A 440 6.09 -15.30 1.52
N GLY A 441 6.12 -14.75 0.31
CA GLY A 441 5.42 -15.25 -0.87
C GLY A 441 6.10 -16.43 -1.55
N GLY A 442 6.77 -17.31 -0.79
CA GLY A 442 7.52 -18.44 -1.33
C GLY A 442 8.63 -18.03 -2.31
N THR A 443 9.22 -16.85 -2.10
CA THR A 443 10.20 -16.26 -3.03
C THR A 443 11.42 -17.16 -3.22
N VAL A 444 11.78 -17.40 -4.48
CA VAL A 444 13.03 -18.01 -4.91
C VAL A 444 13.89 -16.95 -5.63
N TRP A 445 15.15 -16.87 -5.22
CA TRP A 445 16.16 -16.10 -5.93
C TRP A 445 17.40 -16.97 -6.08
N GLU A 446 17.70 -17.40 -7.31
CA GLU A 446 18.73 -18.42 -7.56
C GLU A 446 20.12 -17.84 -7.84
N ASN A 447 21.14 -18.64 -7.54
CA ASN A 447 22.56 -18.38 -7.79
C ASN A 447 23.22 -19.56 -8.54
N GLY A 448 22.56 -20.04 -9.58
CA GLY A 448 22.95 -21.16 -10.42
C GLY A 448 22.35 -22.49 -9.99
N ARG A 449 22.19 -23.39 -10.98
CA ARG A 449 21.85 -24.80 -10.74
C ARG A 449 22.99 -25.50 -10.02
N VAL A 450 22.67 -26.41 -9.11
CA VAL A 450 23.66 -27.29 -8.48
C VAL A 450 24.31 -28.17 -9.54
N GLY A 451 25.63 -28.09 -9.66
CA GLY A 451 26.41 -28.78 -10.72
C GLY A 451 26.30 -28.14 -12.12
N GLY A 452 25.61 -27.00 -12.25
CA GLY A 452 25.51 -26.24 -13.49
C GLY A 452 26.67 -25.24 -13.69
N PRO A 453 26.74 -24.57 -14.86
CA PRO A 453 27.70 -23.50 -15.08
C PRO A 453 27.39 -22.27 -14.19
N PRO A 454 28.38 -21.40 -13.92
CA PRO A 454 28.14 -20.12 -13.26
C PRO A 454 27.11 -19.26 -13.99
N LEU A 455 26.38 -18.42 -13.25
CA LEU A 455 25.42 -17.49 -13.83
C LEU A 455 26.10 -16.50 -14.78
N ALA A 456 25.56 -16.38 -15.99
CA ALA A 456 26.09 -15.48 -17.01
C ALA A 456 25.79 -13.99 -16.71
N ASP A 457 24.67 -13.70 -16.05
CA ASP A 457 24.20 -12.33 -15.77
C ASP A 457 24.61 -11.81 -14.37
N GLY A 458 25.09 -12.69 -13.49
CA GLY A 458 25.46 -12.37 -12.11
C GLY A 458 24.30 -11.98 -11.18
N LEU A 459 23.05 -11.99 -11.66
CA LEU A 459 21.85 -11.64 -10.88
C LEU A 459 20.98 -12.86 -10.57
N GLY A 460 20.83 -13.78 -11.53
CA GLY A 460 20.04 -15.00 -11.37
C GLY A 460 18.52 -14.81 -11.44
N GLY A 461 17.83 -15.94 -11.51
CA GLY A 461 16.39 -16.14 -11.50
C GLY A 461 15.72 -15.57 -10.28
N PHE A 462 14.67 -14.78 -10.49
CA PHE A 462 13.82 -14.29 -9.41
C PHE A 462 12.37 -14.67 -9.69
N ALA A 463 11.76 -15.40 -8.75
CA ALA A 463 10.36 -15.69 -8.81
C ALA A 463 9.74 -15.75 -7.42
N TYR A 464 8.45 -15.45 -7.34
CA TYR A 464 7.66 -15.57 -6.12
C TYR A 464 6.26 -16.05 -6.48
N LEU A 465 5.63 -16.74 -5.54
CA LEU A 465 4.36 -17.41 -5.79
C LEU A 465 3.24 -16.40 -5.99
N GLU A 466 2.17 -16.84 -6.64
CA GLU A 466 0.89 -16.16 -6.64
C GLU A 466 0.27 -16.14 -5.23
N SER A 467 0.32 -17.28 -4.53
CA SER A 467 -0.03 -17.39 -3.11
C SER A 467 0.47 -18.67 -2.47
N ALA A 468 0.24 -18.80 -1.16
CA ALA A 468 0.43 -20.06 -0.46
C ALA A 468 -0.57 -21.15 -0.90
N ASP A 469 -1.72 -20.77 -1.47
CA ASP A 469 -2.76 -21.68 -1.95
C ASP A 469 -2.56 -22.08 -3.43
N TYR A 470 -2.08 -21.14 -4.24
CA TYR A 470 -1.84 -21.29 -5.68
C TYR A 470 -0.35 -21.21 -5.95
N LEU A 471 0.26 -22.38 -6.04
CA LEU A 471 1.71 -22.55 -6.10
C LEU A 471 2.22 -22.36 -7.52
N TYR A 472 2.04 -21.15 -8.07
CA TYR A 472 2.47 -20.76 -9.41
C TYR A 472 3.43 -19.57 -9.30
N TYR A 473 4.60 -19.69 -9.92
CA TYR A 473 5.64 -18.68 -9.86
C TYR A 473 5.41 -17.58 -10.88
N ASN A 474 5.43 -16.34 -10.40
CA ASN A 474 5.27 -15.12 -11.20
C ASN A 474 4.00 -15.15 -12.06
N THR A 475 2.86 -15.62 -11.55
CA THR A 475 1.58 -15.58 -12.28
C THR A 475 1.38 -14.20 -12.89
N PHE A 476 1.45 -14.11 -14.20
CA PHE A 476 1.86 -12.90 -14.89
C PHE A 476 0.70 -11.90 -15.02
N ASP A 477 -0.52 -12.41 -15.14
CA ASP A 477 -1.73 -11.62 -15.06
C ASP A 477 -1.96 -11.02 -13.68
N VAL A 478 -1.45 -11.64 -12.61
CA VAL A 478 -1.43 -11.11 -11.23
C VAL A 478 -0.28 -10.13 -11.04
N HIS A 479 0.89 -10.48 -11.56
CA HIS A 479 2.11 -9.67 -11.51
C HIS A 479 1.89 -8.29 -12.13
N TYR A 480 1.06 -8.17 -13.15
CA TYR A 480 0.63 -6.88 -13.73
C TYR A 480 0.27 -5.82 -12.67
N TYR A 481 -0.46 -6.22 -11.63
CA TYR A 481 -0.85 -5.34 -10.52
C TYR A 481 0.28 -5.18 -9.50
N ALA A 482 0.88 -6.30 -9.08
CA ALA A 482 1.88 -6.34 -8.00
C ALA A 482 3.24 -5.69 -8.37
N SER A 483 3.58 -5.71 -9.65
CA SER A 483 4.90 -5.38 -10.17
C SER A 483 5.34 -3.93 -9.96
N PHE A 484 4.43 -3.01 -9.61
CA PHE A 484 4.80 -1.65 -9.19
C PHE A 484 5.74 -1.66 -7.97
N ALA A 485 5.57 -2.59 -7.03
CA ALA A 485 6.45 -2.70 -5.87
C ALA A 485 7.88 -3.09 -6.30
N LEU A 486 8.00 -4.12 -7.14
CA LEU A 486 9.31 -4.60 -7.61
C LEU A 486 9.98 -3.58 -8.55
N ALA A 487 9.22 -2.96 -9.47
CA ALA A 487 9.74 -1.97 -10.41
C ALA A 487 10.29 -0.71 -9.72
N GLN A 488 9.65 -0.25 -8.63
CA GLN A 488 10.11 0.92 -7.87
C GLN A 488 11.27 0.59 -6.92
N LEU A 489 11.25 -0.58 -6.29
CA LEU A 489 12.17 -0.89 -5.18
C LEU A 489 13.36 -1.78 -5.57
N TRP A 490 13.17 -2.73 -6.50
CA TRP A 490 14.22 -3.62 -7.00
C TRP A 490 14.13 -3.76 -8.53
N PRO A 491 14.34 -2.66 -9.28
CA PRO A 491 14.11 -2.61 -10.72
C PRO A 491 14.87 -3.68 -11.51
N GLU A 492 16.08 -4.08 -11.08
CA GLU A 492 16.84 -5.10 -11.80
C GLU A 492 16.21 -6.50 -11.67
N LEU A 493 15.54 -6.80 -10.55
CA LEU A 493 14.77 -8.05 -10.41
C LEU A 493 13.54 -8.03 -11.32
N GLN A 494 12.85 -6.89 -11.42
CA GLN A 494 11.72 -6.72 -12.33
C GLN A 494 12.14 -6.91 -13.80
N LYS A 495 13.23 -6.27 -14.24
CA LYS A 495 13.76 -6.44 -15.60
C LYS A 495 14.18 -7.89 -15.88
N ARG A 496 14.79 -8.55 -14.89
CA ARG A 496 15.21 -9.94 -14.97
C ARG A 496 14.01 -10.90 -15.08
N LEU A 497 12.91 -10.61 -14.39
CA LEU A 497 11.63 -11.32 -14.54
C LEU A 497 11.05 -11.11 -15.95
N MET A 498 11.05 -9.88 -16.49
CA MET A 498 10.58 -9.62 -17.86
C MET A 498 11.38 -10.39 -18.92
N ARG A 499 12.70 -10.53 -18.73
CA ARG A 499 13.54 -11.38 -19.60
C ARG A 499 13.13 -12.85 -19.56
N ASP A 500 12.86 -13.39 -18.36
CA ASP A 500 12.40 -14.77 -18.21
C ASP A 500 11.10 -15.02 -18.97
N PHE A 501 10.14 -14.08 -18.95
CA PHE A 501 8.94 -14.21 -19.76
C PHE A 501 9.23 -14.07 -21.25
N ALA A 502 10.03 -13.09 -21.65
CA ALA A 502 10.32 -12.83 -23.06
C ALA A 502 10.93 -14.04 -23.79
N ILE A 503 11.84 -14.77 -23.14
CA ILE A 503 12.47 -15.95 -23.74
C ILE A 503 11.47 -17.08 -24.01
N THR A 504 10.33 -17.12 -23.30
CA THR A 504 9.31 -18.17 -23.43
C THR A 504 8.28 -17.89 -24.54
N ILE A 505 8.10 -16.63 -24.92
CA ILE A 505 7.10 -16.21 -25.92
C ILE A 505 7.27 -16.96 -27.25
N PRO A 506 8.45 -17.03 -27.87
CA PRO A 506 8.62 -17.76 -29.13
C PRO A 506 8.58 -19.30 -28.97
N GLN A 507 8.62 -19.81 -27.73
CA GLN A 507 8.68 -21.24 -27.48
C GLN A 507 7.29 -21.89 -27.58
N GLY A 508 7.30 -23.16 -27.97
CA GLY A 508 6.15 -24.05 -27.92
C GLY A 508 6.51 -25.46 -28.36
N ASN A 509 5.84 -26.45 -27.79
CA ASN A 509 6.01 -27.85 -28.14
C ASN A 509 4.64 -28.55 -28.16
N PRO A 510 4.05 -28.80 -29.32
CA PRO A 510 2.74 -29.45 -29.42
C PRO A 510 2.67 -30.85 -28.81
N ALA A 511 3.82 -31.53 -28.63
CA ALA A 511 3.87 -32.82 -27.96
C ALA A 511 3.84 -32.71 -26.42
N ASN A 512 4.17 -31.55 -25.86
CA ASN A 512 4.02 -31.27 -24.43
C ASN A 512 2.61 -30.75 -24.17
N THR A 513 1.76 -31.58 -23.59
CA THR A 513 0.34 -31.28 -23.36
C THR A 513 0.01 -31.38 -21.87
N HIS A 514 -1.06 -30.71 -21.46
CA HIS A 514 -1.68 -30.89 -20.15
C HIS A 514 -3.20 -30.99 -20.29
N GLN A 515 -3.85 -31.54 -19.27
CA GLN A 515 -5.30 -31.60 -19.20
C GLN A 515 -5.83 -30.37 -18.45
N ILE A 516 -6.78 -29.67 -19.07
CA ILE A 516 -7.48 -28.53 -18.48
C ILE A 516 -8.51 -29.05 -17.49
N GLN A 517 -8.43 -28.62 -16.23
CA GLN A 517 -9.31 -29.13 -15.17
C GLN A 517 -10.77 -28.73 -15.37
N ALA A 518 -11.03 -27.49 -15.80
CA ALA A 518 -12.40 -26.99 -15.96
C ALA A 518 -13.20 -27.69 -17.08
N THR A 519 -12.53 -28.16 -18.13
CA THR A 519 -13.19 -28.72 -19.33
C THR A 519 -12.85 -30.19 -19.59
N GLY A 520 -11.78 -30.72 -18.98
CA GLY A 520 -11.21 -32.03 -19.26
C GLY A 520 -10.45 -32.13 -20.58
N ALA A 521 -10.34 -31.04 -21.35
CA ALA A 521 -9.68 -31.03 -22.66
C ALA A 521 -8.15 -31.20 -22.53
N THR A 522 -7.54 -31.93 -23.46
CA THR A 522 -6.08 -31.99 -23.59
C THR A 522 -5.63 -30.94 -24.59
N VAL A 523 -4.80 -30.00 -24.15
CA VAL A 523 -4.28 -28.90 -24.98
C VAL A 523 -2.75 -28.85 -24.93
N PRO A 524 -2.08 -28.26 -25.94
CA PRO A 524 -0.66 -27.94 -25.84
C PRO A 524 -0.41 -27.08 -24.61
N ARG A 525 0.60 -27.43 -23.80
CA ARG A 525 0.92 -26.69 -22.57
C ARG A 525 1.39 -25.26 -22.86
N LYS A 526 2.09 -25.07 -23.99
CA LYS A 526 2.59 -23.76 -24.44
C LYS A 526 2.51 -23.64 -25.96
N VAL A 527 1.87 -22.58 -26.44
CA VAL A 527 1.78 -22.20 -27.86
C VAL A 527 2.72 -21.04 -28.17
N PRO A 528 3.48 -21.04 -29.30
CA PRO A 528 4.31 -19.90 -29.70
C PRO A 528 3.51 -18.62 -29.87
N GLY A 529 4.02 -17.51 -29.35
CA GLY A 529 3.38 -16.18 -29.37
C GLY A 529 2.49 -15.90 -28.16
N ALA A 530 1.94 -16.92 -27.49
CA ALA A 530 1.25 -16.74 -26.21
C ALA A 530 2.27 -16.44 -25.09
N VAL A 531 2.03 -15.41 -24.29
CA VAL A 531 2.74 -15.20 -23.03
C VAL A 531 2.26 -16.28 -22.05
N PRO A 532 3.16 -17.01 -21.35
CA PRO A 532 2.72 -18.00 -20.38
C PRO A 532 2.02 -17.32 -19.19
N HIS A 533 1.11 -18.05 -18.56
CA HIS A 533 0.45 -17.65 -17.32
C HIS A 533 1.47 -17.55 -16.17
N ASP A 534 2.35 -18.55 -16.03
CA ASP A 534 3.31 -18.63 -14.93
C ASP A 534 4.63 -19.26 -15.40
N LEU A 535 5.69 -19.04 -14.63
CA LEU A 535 7.01 -19.65 -14.85
C LEU A 535 7.15 -21.02 -14.18
N GLY A 536 6.04 -21.69 -13.89
CA GLY A 536 6.00 -23.03 -13.34
C GLY A 536 5.59 -23.06 -11.87
N SER A 537 5.77 -24.23 -11.25
CA SER A 537 5.35 -24.52 -9.87
C SER A 537 6.49 -25.18 -9.09
N PRO A 538 6.61 -24.96 -7.77
CA PRO A 538 7.57 -25.71 -6.94
C PRO A 538 7.34 -27.24 -6.98
N GLN A 539 6.13 -27.69 -7.35
CA GLN A 539 5.81 -29.12 -7.50
C GLN A 539 6.35 -29.73 -8.81
N GLU A 540 6.80 -28.90 -9.76
CA GLU A 540 7.36 -29.33 -11.03
C GLU A 540 8.81 -28.83 -11.16
N ASP A 541 9.09 -27.92 -12.10
CA ASP A 541 10.42 -27.34 -12.30
C ASP A 541 10.29 -25.87 -12.76
N PRO A 542 10.37 -24.90 -11.84
CA PRO A 542 10.32 -23.48 -12.16
C PRO A 542 11.35 -23.08 -13.23
N TRP A 543 10.98 -22.12 -14.09
CA TRP A 543 11.71 -21.69 -15.30
C TRP A 543 11.85 -22.73 -16.42
N VAL A 544 11.65 -24.02 -16.13
CA VAL A 544 11.79 -25.11 -17.12
C VAL A 544 10.42 -25.56 -17.63
N GLN A 545 9.50 -25.85 -16.71
CA GLN A 545 8.15 -26.31 -16.99
C GLN A 545 7.15 -25.19 -16.69
N ILE A 546 7.15 -24.17 -17.55
CA ILE A 546 6.22 -23.04 -17.49
C ILE A 546 4.76 -23.47 -17.73
N ASN A 547 3.78 -22.61 -17.43
CA ASN A 547 2.34 -22.94 -17.52
C ASN A 547 1.96 -24.17 -16.68
N SER A 548 2.34 -24.15 -15.39
CA SER A 548 1.86 -25.16 -14.42
C SER A 548 0.38 -24.98 -14.13
N PHE A 549 -0.14 -23.76 -14.22
CA PHE A 549 -1.58 -23.53 -14.17
C PHE A 549 -2.28 -24.31 -15.30
N ASN A 550 -3.26 -25.11 -14.90
CA ASN A 550 -4.06 -25.93 -15.81
C ASN A 550 -5.55 -25.92 -15.43
N TRP A 551 -6.02 -24.95 -14.64
CA TRP A 551 -7.45 -24.81 -14.37
C TRP A 551 -8.21 -24.39 -15.63
N GLN A 552 -7.68 -23.38 -16.35
CA GLN A 552 -8.09 -22.96 -17.70
C GLN A 552 -6.94 -23.12 -18.70
N ASP A 553 -7.25 -23.06 -20.00
CA ASP A 553 -6.23 -22.96 -21.06
C ASP A 553 -5.74 -21.52 -21.19
N SER A 554 -4.58 -21.22 -20.59
CA SER A 554 -4.01 -19.87 -20.61
C SER A 554 -3.41 -19.46 -21.96
N ASN A 555 -3.23 -20.39 -22.92
CA ASN A 555 -2.71 -20.05 -24.24
C ASN A 555 -3.69 -19.16 -25.04
N THR A 556 -4.98 -19.21 -24.72
CA THR A 556 -6.02 -18.46 -25.40
C THR A 556 -6.46 -17.21 -24.63
N TRP A 557 -5.79 -16.88 -23.53
CA TRP A 557 -6.16 -15.75 -22.70
C TRP A 557 -5.93 -14.41 -23.39
N LYS A 558 -6.87 -13.47 -23.20
CA LYS A 558 -6.91 -12.19 -23.92
C LYS A 558 -6.16 -11.06 -23.21
N ASP A 559 -5.66 -11.27 -21.99
CA ASP A 559 -5.01 -10.23 -21.18
C ASP A 559 -3.48 -10.39 -21.06
N LEU A 560 -2.94 -11.61 -20.97
CA LEU A 560 -1.51 -11.87 -20.74
C LEU A 560 -0.58 -11.15 -21.74
N ASN A 561 -0.88 -11.24 -23.04
CA ASN A 561 -0.06 -10.62 -24.07
C ASN A 561 -0.06 -9.09 -23.98
N SER A 562 -1.22 -8.47 -23.75
CA SER A 562 -1.34 -7.02 -23.51
C SER A 562 -0.57 -6.59 -22.25
N LYS A 563 -0.71 -7.34 -21.16
CA LYS A 563 -0.03 -7.09 -19.89
C LYS A 563 1.50 -7.17 -20.01
N PHE A 564 2.03 -8.03 -20.88
CA PHE A 564 3.47 -8.10 -21.15
C PHE A 564 3.98 -6.81 -21.80
N VAL A 565 3.29 -6.35 -22.84
CA VAL A 565 3.66 -5.12 -23.56
C VAL A 565 3.55 -3.89 -22.65
N LEU A 566 2.50 -3.82 -21.83
CA LEU A 566 2.29 -2.73 -20.87
C LEU A 566 3.40 -2.68 -19.81
N GLN A 567 3.77 -3.84 -19.23
CA GLN A 567 4.85 -3.91 -18.25
C GLN A 567 6.21 -3.55 -18.86
N LEU A 568 6.50 -3.98 -20.10
CA LEU A 568 7.72 -3.57 -20.81
C LEU A 568 7.79 -2.05 -20.99
N TRP A 569 6.68 -1.42 -21.39
CA TRP A 569 6.62 0.03 -21.50
C TRP A 569 6.84 0.72 -20.15
N ARG A 570 6.16 0.27 -19.09
CA ARG A 570 6.39 0.81 -17.74
C ARG A 570 7.85 0.71 -17.35
N ASP A 571 8.45 -0.47 -17.46
CA ASP A 571 9.83 -0.70 -17.03
C ASP A 571 10.81 0.18 -17.80
N TYR A 572 10.56 0.41 -19.10
CA TYR A 572 11.29 1.40 -19.89
C TYR A 572 11.07 2.83 -19.37
N THR A 573 9.83 3.26 -19.13
CA THR A 573 9.56 4.63 -18.64
C THR A 573 10.15 4.91 -17.27
N PHE A 574 10.22 3.89 -16.40
CA PHE A 574 10.74 4.03 -15.04
C PHE A 574 12.28 4.09 -15.04
N SER A 575 12.93 3.36 -15.94
CA SER A 575 14.39 3.19 -15.93
C SER A 575 15.15 3.93 -17.02
N GLY A 576 14.48 4.31 -18.11
CA GLY A 576 15.11 4.81 -19.34
C GLY A 576 15.94 3.76 -20.10
N ASP A 577 15.82 2.46 -19.76
CA ASP A 577 16.67 1.39 -20.27
C ASP A 577 16.32 1.01 -21.71
N LEU A 578 16.91 1.74 -22.66
CA LEU A 578 16.73 1.50 -24.09
C LEU A 578 17.30 0.15 -24.55
N ALA A 579 18.28 -0.42 -23.83
CA ALA A 579 18.84 -1.71 -24.17
C ALA A 579 17.83 -2.82 -23.90
N LEU A 580 17.19 -2.80 -22.72
CA LEU A 580 16.08 -3.70 -22.39
C LEU A 580 14.96 -3.59 -23.42
N LEU A 581 14.55 -2.37 -23.76
CA LEU A 581 13.46 -2.17 -24.70
C LEU A 581 13.77 -2.80 -26.07
N ARG A 582 14.98 -2.58 -26.60
CA ARG A 582 15.42 -3.18 -27.87
C ARG A 582 15.56 -4.70 -27.80
N GLU A 583 16.04 -5.20 -26.68
CA GLU A 583 16.19 -6.63 -26.41
C GLU A 583 14.82 -7.34 -26.44
N LEU A 584 13.81 -6.75 -25.81
CA LEU A 584 12.50 -7.39 -25.62
C LEU A 584 11.47 -7.02 -26.69
N TRP A 585 11.76 -6.04 -27.55
CA TRP A 585 10.89 -5.61 -28.66
C TRP A 585 10.41 -6.78 -29.56
N PRO A 586 11.27 -7.71 -30.01
CA PRO A 586 10.83 -8.84 -30.83
C PRO A 586 9.76 -9.70 -30.14
N ALA A 587 9.91 -9.95 -28.84
CA ALA A 587 8.95 -10.74 -28.08
C ALA A 587 7.63 -9.99 -27.88
N ALA A 588 7.68 -8.67 -27.66
CA ALA A 588 6.49 -7.82 -27.56
C ALA A 588 5.69 -7.79 -28.88
N THR A 589 6.37 -7.64 -30.02
CA THR A 589 5.69 -7.65 -31.34
C THR A 589 5.04 -9.01 -31.62
N GLN A 590 5.71 -10.12 -31.29
CA GLN A 590 5.15 -11.46 -31.44
C GLN A 590 3.92 -11.68 -30.54
N ALA A 591 3.94 -11.17 -29.31
CA ALA A 591 2.80 -11.24 -28.41
C ALA A 591 1.59 -10.48 -28.96
N LEU A 592 1.78 -9.27 -29.50
CA LEU A 592 0.68 -8.50 -30.11
C LEU A 592 0.13 -9.17 -31.36
N ASP A 593 1.00 -9.67 -32.24
CA ASP A 593 0.57 -10.39 -33.45
C ASP A 593 -0.24 -11.64 -33.10
N TYR A 594 0.15 -12.37 -32.05
CA TYR A 594 -0.58 -13.52 -31.56
C TYR A 594 -1.95 -13.13 -30.99
N LEU A 595 -2.04 -12.05 -30.21
CA LEU A 595 -3.31 -11.62 -29.64
C LEU A 595 -4.27 -11.04 -30.70
N HIS A 596 -3.74 -10.37 -31.72
CA HIS A 596 -4.54 -9.83 -32.83
C HIS A 596 -5.30 -10.92 -33.61
N GLN A 597 -4.83 -12.18 -33.63
CA GLN A 597 -5.56 -13.27 -34.30
C GLN A 597 -6.96 -13.53 -33.71
N PHE A 598 -7.21 -13.03 -32.49
CA PHE A 598 -8.48 -13.13 -31.81
C PHE A 598 -9.42 -11.94 -32.11
N ASP A 599 -9.03 -10.99 -32.96
CA ASP A 599 -9.95 -10.02 -33.61
C ASP A 599 -10.51 -10.68 -34.88
N ARG A 600 -11.68 -11.31 -34.74
CA ARG A 600 -12.29 -12.16 -35.77
C ARG A 600 -13.30 -11.40 -36.62
N ASP A 601 -13.88 -10.32 -36.10
CA ASP A 601 -14.78 -9.45 -36.85
C ASP A 601 -14.07 -8.28 -37.57
N GLY A 602 -12.78 -8.06 -37.26
CA GLY A 602 -11.91 -7.09 -37.94
C GLY A 602 -12.12 -5.66 -37.48
N ASP A 603 -12.76 -5.45 -36.32
CA ASP A 603 -13.03 -4.13 -35.77
C ASP A 603 -11.87 -3.52 -34.96
N GLY A 604 -10.79 -4.29 -34.77
CA GLY A 604 -9.61 -3.88 -34.01
C GLY A 604 -9.62 -4.31 -32.55
N LEU A 605 -10.57 -5.13 -32.07
CA LEU A 605 -10.66 -5.63 -30.69
C LEU A 605 -10.66 -7.16 -30.62
N PRO A 606 -9.77 -7.79 -29.83
CA PRO A 606 -9.83 -9.22 -29.56
C PRO A 606 -11.14 -9.63 -28.86
N GLU A 607 -11.80 -10.69 -29.34
CA GLU A 607 -13.04 -11.18 -28.74
C GLU A 607 -12.82 -12.32 -27.74
N HIS A 608 -13.48 -12.22 -26.58
CA HIS A 608 -13.58 -13.29 -25.60
C HIS A 608 -14.51 -14.40 -26.07
N ASP A 609 -14.17 -15.65 -25.71
CA ASP A 609 -14.77 -16.86 -26.28
C ASP A 609 -16.05 -17.35 -25.56
N GLY A 610 -16.61 -16.57 -24.64
CA GLY A 610 -17.73 -17.05 -23.80
C GLY A 610 -17.29 -18.11 -22.79
N ILE A 611 -16.00 -18.13 -22.46
CA ILE A 611 -15.36 -18.89 -21.39
C ILE A 611 -14.45 -17.96 -20.58
N PRO A 612 -14.03 -18.32 -19.37
CA PRO A 612 -13.01 -17.54 -18.65
C PRO A 612 -11.63 -17.68 -19.33
N ASP A 613 -11.25 -16.66 -20.08
CA ASP A 613 -10.02 -16.57 -20.86
C ASP A 613 -9.21 -15.31 -20.48
N GLN A 614 -9.15 -15.03 -19.18
CA GLN A 614 -8.40 -13.91 -18.57
C GLN A 614 -8.32 -14.09 -17.03
N THR A 615 -7.61 -13.20 -16.32
CA THR A 615 -7.34 -13.28 -14.85
C THR A 615 -8.55 -13.59 -13.96
N TYR A 616 -9.75 -13.09 -14.30
CA TYR A 616 -11.03 -13.49 -13.69
C TYR A 616 -11.45 -14.85 -14.27
N ASP A 617 -10.69 -15.88 -13.95
CA ASP A 617 -10.70 -17.24 -14.50
C ASP A 617 -11.95 -18.08 -14.18
N ALA A 618 -12.95 -17.48 -13.55
CA ALA A 618 -14.28 -18.02 -13.34
C ALA A 618 -15.40 -17.00 -13.67
N TRP A 619 -15.08 -15.81 -14.19
CA TRP A 619 -16.04 -14.81 -14.64
C TRP A 619 -15.99 -14.67 -16.16
N THR A 620 -16.99 -15.27 -16.82
CA THR A 620 -17.04 -15.39 -18.27
C THR A 620 -17.28 -14.04 -18.95
N MET A 621 -16.46 -13.71 -19.95
CA MET A 621 -16.65 -12.60 -20.89
C MET A 621 -16.99 -13.14 -22.29
N SER A 622 -17.73 -12.39 -23.10
CA SER A 622 -18.06 -12.74 -24.48
C SER A 622 -18.00 -11.54 -25.42
N GLY A 623 -17.35 -11.71 -26.58
CA GLY A 623 -17.08 -10.60 -27.49
C GLY A 623 -16.00 -9.66 -26.94
N PRO A 624 -15.84 -8.45 -27.48
CA PRO A 624 -14.99 -7.44 -26.86
C PRO A 624 -15.47 -7.09 -25.44
N SER A 625 -14.57 -7.07 -24.47
CA SER A 625 -14.85 -6.69 -23.07
C SER A 625 -14.24 -5.34 -22.71
N ALA A 626 -14.74 -4.66 -21.68
CA ALA A 626 -14.13 -3.42 -21.21
C ALA A 626 -12.71 -3.67 -20.66
N TYR A 627 -12.55 -4.72 -19.86
CA TYR A 627 -11.28 -5.11 -19.28
C TYR A 627 -10.25 -5.51 -20.36
N GLY A 628 -10.53 -6.54 -21.16
CA GLY A 628 -9.63 -7.03 -22.19
C GLY A 628 -9.39 -6.02 -23.31
N GLY A 629 -10.45 -5.32 -23.74
CA GLY A 629 -10.36 -4.27 -24.76
C GLY A 629 -9.53 -3.08 -24.30
N SER A 630 -9.71 -2.59 -23.06
CA SER A 630 -8.91 -1.47 -22.56
C SER A 630 -7.43 -1.84 -22.46
N LEU A 631 -7.10 -3.05 -21.98
CA LEU A 631 -5.73 -3.56 -21.94
C LEU A 631 -5.11 -3.63 -23.35
N TRP A 632 -5.84 -4.14 -24.33
CA TRP A 632 -5.40 -4.22 -25.72
C TRP A 632 -5.10 -2.84 -26.31
N LEU A 633 -6.02 -1.88 -26.15
CA LEU A 633 -5.81 -0.51 -26.66
C LEU A 633 -4.61 0.17 -26.01
N ALA A 634 -4.42 -0.02 -24.69
CA ALA A 634 -3.27 0.52 -23.99
C ALA A 634 -1.96 -0.15 -24.44
N ALA A 635 -1.97 -1.46 -24.68
CA ALA A 635 -0.82 -2.19 -25.19
C ALA A 635 -0.43 -1.74 -26.61
N LEU A 636 -1.40 -1.51 -27.50
CA LEU A 636 -1.16 -0.93 -28.81
C LEU A 636 -0.61 0.50 -28.72
N GLN A 637 -1.19 1.32 -27.85
CA GLN A 637 -0.71 2.69 -27.61
C GLN A 637 0.74 2.69 -27.10
N ALA A 638 1.09 1.75 -26.22
CA ALA A 638 2.45 1.52 -25.74
C ALA A 638 3.38 1.06 -26.86
N ALA A 639 2.94 0.11 -27.68
CA ALA A 639 3.73 -0.43 -28.78
C ALA A 639 3.99 0.59 -29.90
N VAL A 640 3.06 1.50 -30.17
CA VAL A 640 3.30 2.66 -31.05
C VAL A 640 4.46 3.49 -30.50
N ARG A 641 4.44 3.86 -29.21
CA ARG A 641 5.53 4.62 -28.57
C ARG A 641 6.86 3.87 -28.58
N MET A 642 6.84 2.57 -28.25
CA MET A 642 8.04 1.73 -28.25
C MET A 642 8.62 1.59 -29.66
N GLY A 643 7.78 1.40 -30.68
CA GLY A 643 8.17 1.32 -32.08
C GLY A 643 8.80 2.63 -32.58
N GLU A 644 8.27 3.79 -32.17
CA GLU A 644 8.88 5.11 -32.43
C GLU A 644 10.29 5.20 -31.84
N VAL A 645 10.48 4.72 -30.61
CA VAL A 645 11.77 4.74 -29.89
C VAL A 645 12.79 3.76 -30.48
N VAL A 646 12.34 2.56 -30.87
CA VAL A 646 13.20 1.51 -31.46
C VAL A 646 13.50 1.80 -32.94
N GLY A 647 12.65 2.56 -33.63
CA GLY A 647 12.78 2.91 -35.04
C GLY A 647 12.08 1.95 -35.99
N ASP A 648 11.06 1.22 -35.52
CA ASP A 648 10.28 0.24 -36.30
C ASP A 648 9.04 0.89 -36.92
N THR A 649 9.24 1.67 -37.98
CA THR A 649 8.17 2.48 -38.59
C THR A 649 7.06 1.65 -39.22
N GLU A 650 7.35 0.42 -39.65
CA GLU A 650 6.36 -0.49 -40.23
C GLU A 650 5.38 -0.95 -39.15
N ARG A 651 5.89 -1.42 -38.01
CA ARG A 651 5.05 -1.83 -36.88
C ARG A 651 4.29 -0.66 -36.27
N VAL A 652 4.89 0.52 -36.20
CA VAL A 652 4.19 1.75 -35.75
C VAL A 652 2.95 2.00 -36.60
N ALA A 653 3.05 1.97 -37.92
CA ALA A 653 1.91 2.21 -38.81
C ALA A 653 0.82 1.13 -38.65
N GLN A 654 1.22 -0.13 -38.50
CA GLN A 654 0.31 -1.26 -38.26
C GLN A 654 -0.45 -1.11 -36.94
N TYR A 655 0.27 -0.91 -35.84
CA TYR A 655 -0.32 -0.80 -34.51
C TYR A 655 -1.18 0.46 -34.36
N GLN A 656 -0.81 1.57 -35.00
CA GLN A 656 -1.66 2.76 -35.05
C GLN A 656 -2.99 2.48 -35.77
N GLY A 657 -2.97 1.73 -36.88
CA GLY A 657 -4.19 1.33 -37.59
C GLY A 657 -5.11 0.44 -36.75
N TRP A 658 -4.56 -0.55 -36.05
CA TRP A 658 -5.34 -1.38 -35.11
C TRP A 658 -5.90 -0.56 -33.95
N LEU A 659 -5.11 0.36 -33.41
CA LEU A 659 -5.49 1.22 -32.30
C LEU A 659 -6.65 2.15 -32.68
N ASP A 660 -6.58 2.79 -33.84
CA ASP A 660 -7.62 3.73 -34.30
C ASP A 660 -8.96 3.03 -34.50
N ASN A 661 -8.95 1.84 -35.14
CA ASN A 661 -10.16 1.02 -35.32
C ASN A 661 -10.69 0.54 -33.97
N GLY A 662 -9.82 -0.01 -33.12
CA GLY A 662 -10.19 -0.54 -31.82
C GLY A 662 -10.76 0.53 -30.88
N LYS A 663 -10.21 1.75 -30.85
CA LYS A 663 -10.77 2.87 -30.05
C LYS A 663 -12.20 3.21 -30.48
N ALA A 664 -12.44 3.27 -31.80
CA ALA A 664 -13.77 3.53 -32.34
C ALA A 664 -14.76 2.41 -32.01
N ALA A 665 -14.33 1.15 -32.14
CA ALA A 665 -15.12 -0.02 -31.79
C ALA A 665 -15.43 -0.06 -30.28
N PHE A 666 -14.45 0.21 -29.42
CA PHE A 666 -14.58 0.14 -27.96
C PHE A 666 -15.62 1.14 -27.46
N GLU A 667 -15.54 2.39 -27.91
CA GLU A 667 -16.54 3.42 -27.62
C GLU A 667 -17.92 3.01 -28.10
N SER A 668 -18.05 2.62 -29.37
CA SER A 668 -19.37 2.32 -29.96
C SER A 668 -20.04 1.07 -29.35
N LYS A 669 -19.27 0.05 -28.99
CA LYS A 669 -19.79 -1.23 -28.49
C LYS A 669 -20.07 -1.21 -26.99
N LEU A 670 -19.29 -0.47 -26.19
CA LEU A 670 -19.26 -0.62 -24.73
C LEU A 670 -19.72 0.61 -23.93
N TRP A 671 -19.56 1.84 -24.45
CA TRP A 671 -19.92 3.04 -23.69
C TRP A 671 -21.45 3.16 -23.52
N THR A 672 -21.89 3.33 -22.27
CA THR A 672 -23.33 3.44 -21.94
C THR A 672 -23.82 4.88 -21.78
N GLY A 673 -22.91 5.86 -21.82
CA GLY A 673 -23.17 7.24 -21.38
C GLY A 673 -22.76 7.51 -19.93
N GLN A 674 -22.44 6.49 -19.13
CA GLN A 674 -21.98 6.62 -17.75
C GLN A 674 -20.74 5.76 -17.43
N TYR A 675 -20.71 4.54 -17.93
CA TYR A 675 -19.63 3.58 -17.74
C TYR A 675 -19.50 2.65 -18.96
N TYR A 676 -18.47 1.84 -19.02
CA TYR A 676 -18.30 0.82 -20.04
C TYR A 676 -18.91 -0.50 -19.56
N LYS A 677 -19.80 -1.07 -20.39
CA LYS A 677 -20.36 -2.40 -20.18
C LYS A 677 -19.26 -3.43 -19.93
N PHE A 678 -19.51 -4.39 -19.04
CA PHE A 678 -18.62 -5.53 -18.79
C PHE A 678 -18.15 -6.17 -20.10
N ASP A 679 -19.08 -6.48 -21.02
CA ASP A 679 -18.75 -6.93 -22.37
C ASP A 679 -19.80 -6.56 -23.44
N ALA A 680 -19.46 -6.86 -24.70
CA ALA A 680 -20.33 -6.66 -25.86
C ALA A 680 -21.26 -7.87 -26.12
N GLY A 681 -21.28 -8.86 -25.22
CA GLY A 681 -22.13 -10.03 -25.30
C GLY A 681 -23.62 -9.71 -25.14
N SER A 682 -24.44 -10.75 -25.20
CA SER A 682 -25.90 -10.67 -25.01
C SER A 682 -26.35 -11.27 -23.68
N SER A 683 -25.43 -11.46 -22.74
CA SER A 683 -25.74 -12.05 -21.43
C SER A 683 -26.53 -11.07 -20.58
N PRO A 684 -27.40 -11.52 -19.66
CA PRO A 684 -28.05 -10.64 -18.70
C PRO A 684 -27.08 -9.83 -17.82
N HIS A 685 -25.80 -10.23 -17.73
CA HIS A 685 -24.77 -9.53 -16.98
C HIS A 685 -23.80 -8.69 -17.84
N SER A 686 -23.99 -8.62 -19.16
CA SER A 686 -23.10 -7.86 -20.05
C SER A 686 -23.05 -6.36 -19.73
N ASP A 687 -24.07 -5.81 -19.08
CA ASP A 687 -24.15 -4.42 -18.60
C ASP A 687 -23.68 -4.23 -17.14
N SER A 688 -23.08 -5.24 -16.50
CA SER A 688 -22.50 -5.10 -15.16
C SER A 688 -21.42 -4.01 -15.14
N ILE A 689 -21.40 -3.24 -14.05
CA ILE A 689 -20.36 -2.25 -13.74
C ILE A 689 -19.20 -3.02 -13.13
N MET A 690 -18.14 -3.20 -13.91
CA MET A 690 -16.92 -3.87 -13.46
C MET A 690 -15.97 -2.88 -12.81
N ALA A 691 -15.41 -3.23 -11.64
CA ALA A 691 -14.45 -2.39 -10.93
C ALA A 691 -13.17 -2.12 -11.74
N ASP A 692 -12.76 -3.09 -12.57
CA ASP A 692 -11.55 -3.03 -13.39
C ASP A 692 -11.83 -2.78 -14.89
N GLN A 693 -12.99 -2.20 -15.22
CA GLN A 693 -13.42 -1.99 -16.62
C GLN A 693 -12.44 -1.13 -17.46
N LEU A 694 -11.60 -0.32 -16.81
CA LEU A 694 -10.63 0.57 -17.45
C LEU A 694 -9.19 0.28 -17.00
N ALA A 695 -8.87 -1.00 -16.74
CA ALA A 695 -7.53 -1.45 -16.35
C ALA A 695 -6.41 -0.94 -17.27
N GLY A 696 -6.64 -0.94 -18.59
CA GLY A 696 -5.67 -0.42 -19.56
C GLY A 696 -5.52 1.09 -19.54
N GLN A 697 -6.62 1.85 -19.30
CA GLN A 697 -6.56 3.31 -19.19
C GLN A 697 -5.79 3.71 -17.93
N TRP A 698 -6.02 3.03 -16.79
CA TRP A 698 -5.20 3.19 -15.59
C TRP A 698 -3.70 3.05 -15.88
N TYR A 699 -3.31 2.00 -16.60
CA TYR A 699 -1.90 1.77 -16.92
C TYR A 699 -1.34 2.79 -17.92
N ALA A 700 -2.16 3.23 -18.88
CA ALA A 700 -1.81 4.29 -19.81
C ALA A 700 -1.48 5.59 -19.05
N ASP A 701 -2.35 5.99 -18.12
CA ASP A 701 -2.14 7.17 -17.29
C ASP A 701 -0.91 7.01 -16.38
N ALA A 702 -0.73 5.82 -15.79
CA ALA A 702 0.43 5.51 -14.95
C ALA A 702 1.77 5.59 -15.69
N THR A 703 1.78 5.44 -17.02
CA THR A 703 3.01 5.40 -17.81
C THR A 703 3.13 6.54 -18.82
N GLY A 704 2.27 7.56 -18.69
CA GLY A 704 2.30 8.76 -19.54
C GLY A 704 1.91 8.51 -21.00
N LEU A 705 1.16 7.45 -21.28
CA LEU A 705 0.62 7.19 -22.62
C LEU A 705 -0.56 8.13 -22.93
N PRO A 706 -0.80 8.44 -24.22
CA PRO A 706 -2.04 9.11 -24.62
C PRO A 706 -3.28 8.33 -24.17
N PRO A 707 -4.39 9.02 -23.83
CA PRO A 707 -5.64 8.35 -23.45
C PRO A 707 -6.14 7.38 -24.52
N ILE A 708 -6.65 6.23 -24.07
CA ILE A 708 -7.27 5.22 -24.93
C ILE A 708 -8.77 5.44 -25.09
N VAL A 709 -9.38 6.19 -24.17
CA VAL A 709 -10.77 6.63 -24.22
C VAL A 709 -10.85 8.15 -23.96
N PRO A 710 -11.96 8.84 -24.26
CA PRO A 710 -12.14 10.24 -23.90
C PRO A 710 -11.96 10.47 -22.39
N PRO A 711 -11.16 11.47 -21.95
CA PRO A 711 -10.91 11.71 -20.53
C PRO A 711 -12.19 11.88 -19.69
N GLU A 712 -13.21 12.54 -20.24
CA GLU A 712 -14.51 12.70 -19.60
C GLU A 712 -15.23 11.36 -19.35
N HIS A 713 -15.04 10.37 -20.22
CA HIS A 713 -15.61 9.03 -20.03
C HIS A 713 -14.85 8.27 -18.95
N THR A 714 -13.53 8.47 -18.83
CA THR A 714 -12.74 7.93 -17.71
C THR A 714 -13.22 8.48 -16.37
N GLU A 715 -13.34 9.81 -16.24
CA GLU A 715 -13.81 10.47 -15.02
C GLU A 715 -15.21 9.96 -14.62
N THR A 716 -16.13 9.87 -15.60
CA THR A 716 -17.51 9.42 -15.37
C THR A 716 -17.59 7.94 -15.00
N ALA A 717 -16.80 7.07 -15.64
CA ALA A 717 -16.74 5.64 -15.32
C ALA A 717 -16.17 5.41 -13.91
N LEU A 718 -15.06 6.08 -13.56
CA LEU A 718 -14.47 5.99 -12.22
C LEU A 718 -15.46 6.46 -11.14
N LYS A 719 -16.19 7.55 -11.40
CA LYS A 719 -17.23 8.03 -10.47
C LYS A 719 -18.37 7.03 -10.32
N THR A 720 -18.79 6.40 -11.41
CA THR A 720 -19.81 5.34 -11.39
C THR A 720 -19.34 4.13 -10.57
N ILE A 721 -18.12 3.66 -10.77
CA ILE A 721 -17.54 2.56 -9.99
C ILE A 721 -17.49 2.93 -8.50
N TYR A 722 -17.08 4.15 -8.16
CA TYR A 722 -17.09 4.60 -6.77
C TYR A 722 -18.50 4.60 -6.17
N ASP A 723 -19.48 5.17 -6.87
CA ASP A 723 -20.85 5.30 -6.38
C ASP A 723 -21.59 3.96 -6.26
N PHE A 724 -21.16 2.95 -7.01
CA PHE A 724 -21.75 1.62 -7.05
C PHE A 724 -20.87 0.61 -6.31
N ASN A 725 -19.81 0.14 -6.98
CA ASN A 725 -18.95 -0.95 -6.52
C ASN A 725 -18.29 -0.68 -5.15
N VAL A 726 -18.04 0.58 -4.80
CA VAL A 726 -17.50 0.95 -3.49
C VAL A 726 -18.63 1.33 -2.53
N ARG A 727 -19.31 2.46 -2.77
CA ARG A 727 -20.25 3.04 -1.80
C ARG A 727 -21.45 2.16 -1.47
N ARG A 728 -21.94 1.33 -2.40
CA ARG A 728 -23.08 0.43 -2.16
C ARG A 728 -22.66 -0.94 -1.64
N PHE A 729 -21.36 -1.24 -1.61
CA PHE A 729 -20.84 -2.47 -1.04
C PHE A 729 -20.33 -2.22 0.38
N ALA A 730 -21.05 -2.73 1.38
CA ALA A 730 -20.72 -2.55 2.80
C ALA A 730 -20.43 -1.08 3.19
N ASP A 731 -21.26 -0.15 2.67
CA ASP A 731 -21.14 1.31 2.84
C ASP A 731 -19.76 1.89 2.44
N GLY A 732 -19.03 1.19 1.56
CA GLY A 732 -17.67 1.52 1.12
C GLY A 732 -16.58 1.16 2.13
N GLY A 733 -16.91 0.43 3.20
CA GLY A 733 -15.96 0.07 4.25
C GLY A 733 -15.09 -1.16 3.95
N MET A 734 -15.22 -1.74 2.75
CA MET A 734 -14.59 -3.02 2.38
C MET A 734 -13.97 -3.00 0.97
N GLY A 735 -13.72 -1.84 0.35
CA GLY A 735 -13.12 -1.77 -0.98
C GLY A 735 -14.15 -1.86 -2.12
N ALA A 736 -13.71 -2.22 -3.33
CA ALA A 736 -14.57 -2.27 -4.51
C ALA A 736 -14.97 -3.71 -4.86
N VAL A 737 -16.26 -4.03 -4.81
CA VAL A 737 -16.73 -5.35 -5.31
C VAL A 737 -16.58 -5.42 -6.82
N ASN A 738 -16.12 -6.56 -7.34
CA ASN A 738 -15.73 -6.70 -8.73
C ASN A 738 -16.87 -6.38 -9.71
N GLY A 739 -18.08 -6.87 -9.45
CA GLY A 739 -19.26 -6.67 -10.29
C GLY A 739 -20.45 -6.10 -9.53
N MET A 740 -21.02 -5.01 -10.03
CA MET A 740 -22.28 -4.48 -9.56
C MET A 740 -23.25 -4.29 -10.73
N ARG A 741 -24.52 -4.63 -10.53
CA ARG A 741 -25.59 -4.43 -11.50
C ARG A 741 -25.98 -2.94 -11.55
N PRO A 742 -26.50 -2.43 -12.68
CA PRO A 742 -26.91 -1.02 -12.79
C PRO A 742 -28.04 -0.62 -11.83
N ASP A 743 -28.77 -1.59 -11.27
CA ASP A 743 -29.77 -1.35 -10.22
C ASP A 743 -29.17 -1.17 -8.81
N GLY A 744 -27.86 -1.37 -8.66
CA GLY A 744 -27.13 -1.25 -7.39
C GLY A 744 -26.97 -2.55 -6.61
N THR A 745 -27.43 -3.69 -7.12
CA THR A 745 -27.22 -4.99 -6.49
C THR A 745 -25.89 -5.62 -6.92
N VAL A 746 -25.24 -6.40 -6.04
CA VAL A 746 -24.01 -7.13 -6.40
C VAL A 746 -24.30 -8.10 -7.53
N ASP A 747 -23.40 -8.18 -8.51
CA ASP A 747 -23.50 -9.18 -9.58
C ASP A 747 -23.24 -10.58 -9.02
N MET A 748 -24.21 -11.48 -9.18
CA MET A 748 -24.19 -12.85 -8.70
C MET A 748 -23.87 -13.88 -9.80
N SER A 749 -23.43 -13.43 -10.98
CA SER A 749 -23.13 -14.30 -12.13
C SER A 749 -21.91 -15.21 -11.94
N SER A 750 -20.98 -14.83 -11.06
CA SER A 750 -19.82 -15.64 -10.67
C SER A 750 -19.53 -15.50 -9.18
N ASN A 751 -18.73 -16.40 -8.62
CA ASN A 751 -18.11 -16.16 -7.32
C ASN A 751 -17.22 -14.92 -7.37
N GLN A 752 -16.49 -14.72 -8.47
CA GLN A 752 -15.55 -13.61 -8.60
C GLN A 752 -16.25 -12.26 -8.73
N SER A 753 -17.44 -12.20 -9.33
CA SER A 753 -18.20 -10.96 -9.43
C SER A 753 -18.65 -10.42 -8.07
N GLN A 754 -18.80 -11.30 -7.07
CA GLN A 754 -19.22 -10.98 -5.69
C GLN A 754 -18.05 -10.63 -4.76
N GLU A 755 -16.82 -10.82 -5.21
CA GLU A 755 -15.62 -10.61 -4.43
C GLU A 755 -15.14 -9.16 -4.51
N VAL A 756 -14.49 -8.70 -3.46
CA VAL A 756 -13.53 -7.61 -3.54
C VAL A 756 -12.18 -8.23 -3.78
N TRP A 757 -11.52 -7.90 -4.88
CA TRP A 757 -10.10 -8.24 -5.07
C TRP A 757 -9.25 -7.11 -4.51
N THR A 758 -8.39 -7.45 -3.56
CA THR A 758 -7.58 -6.48 -2.80
C THR A 758 -6.67 -5.67 -3.71
N GLY A 759 -5.95 -6.35 -4.61
CA GLY A 759 -5.04 -5.69 -5.53
C GLY A 759 -5.72 -4.89 -6.64
N VAL A 760 -6.88 -5.35 -7.13
CA VAL A 760 -7.69 -4.57 -8.09
C VAL A 760 -8.20 -3.29 -7.42
N THR A 761 -8.63 -3.36 -6.17
CA THR A 761 -9.10 -2.19 -5.42
C THR A 761 -7.98 -1.16 -5.21
N TYR A 762 -6.76 -1.59 -4.90
CA TYR A 762 -5.61 -0.67 -4.80
C TYR A 762 -5.24 -0.05 -6.15
N ALA A 763 -5.28 -0.81 -7.24
CA ALA A 763 -5.06 -0.27 -8.59
C ALA A 763 -6.14 0.74 -8.99
N LEU A 764 -7.41 0.44 -8.70
CA LEU A 764 -8.53 1.37 -8.90
C LEU A 764 -8.36 2.65 -8.08
N ALA A 765 -7.95 2.54 -6.82
CA ALA A 765 -7.64 3.70 -5.99
C ALA A 765 -6.49 4.53 -6.57
N ALA A 766 -5.44 3.89 -7.11
CA ALA A 766 -4.36 4.60 -7.81
C ALA A 766 -4.88 5.37 -9.03
N SER A 767 -5.76 4.75 -9.83
CA SER A 767 -6.41 5.40 -10.98
C SER A 767 -7.25 6.61 -10.55
N MET A 768 -8.09 6.46 -9.52
CA MET A 768 -8.86 7.58 -8.95
C MET A 768 -7.95 8.74 -8.52
N LEU A 769 -6.83 8.45 -7.85
CA LEU A 769 -5.88 9.46 -7.42
C LEU A 769 -5.20 10.17 -8.61
N GLN A 770 -4.85 9.46 -9.68
CA GLN A 770 -4.29 10.04 -10.91
C GLN A 770 -5.26 11.04 -11.55
N HIS A 771 -6.55 10.74 -11.52
CA HIS A 771 -7.62 11.60 -12.03
C HIS A 771 -8.10 12.68 -11.04
N GLY A 772 -7.41 12.84 -9.91
CA GLY A 772 -7.72 13.89 -8.93
C GLY A 772 -8.93 13.59 -8.04
N MET A 773 -9.46 12.37 -8.06
CA MET A 773 -10.55 11.90 -7.19
C MET A 773 -9.97 11.47 -5.83
N ILE A 774 -9.51 12.45 -5.05
CA ILE A 774 -8.66 12.21 -3.87
C ILE A 774 -9.42 11.53 -2.72
N GLU A 775 -10.61 12.02 -2.40
CA GLU A 775 -11.41 11.44 -1.33
C GLU A 775 -11.89 10.03 -1.72
N GLU A 776 -12.28 9.84 -2.98
CA GLU A 776 -12.73 8.56 -3.52
C GLU A 776 -11.62 7.52 -3.56
N GLY A 777 -10.44 7.90 -4.06
CA GLY A 777 -9.28 7.02 -4.12
C GLY A 777 -8.85 6.57 -2.72
N TRP A 778 -8.76 7.51 -1.76
CA TRP A 778 -8.42 7.15 -0.39
C TRP A 778 -9.48 6.29 0.29
N TRP A 779 -10.77 6.58 0.11
CA TRP A 779 -11.83 5.79 0.70
C TRP A 779 -11.86 4.36 0.14
N THR A 780 -11.64 4.22 -1.17
CA THR A 780 -11.56 2.93 -1.86
C THR A 780 -10.42 2.06 -1.31
N ALA A 781 -9.21 2.61 -1.22
CA ALA A 781 -8.06 1.91 -0.64
C ALA A 781 -8.20 1.66 0.87
N TRP A 782 -8.82 2.59 1.61
CA TRP A 782 -9.05 2.44 3.05
C TRP A 782 -9.92 1.21 3.36
N GLY A 783 -10.90 0.88 2.51
CA GLY A 783 -11.71 -0.30 2.69
C GLY A 783 -10.91 -1.60 2.72
N VAL A 784 -9.86 -1.72 1.90
CA VAL A 784 -8.94 -2.88 1.94
C VAL A 784 -8.11 -2.85 3.22
N PHE A 785 -7.53 -1.69 3.58
CA PHE A 785 -6.79 -1.55 4.84
C PHE A 785 -7.66 -1.95 6.05
N ASN A 786 -8.93 -1.54 6.06
CA ASN A 786 -9.85 -1.84 7.13
C ASN A 786 -10.09 -3.36 7.25
N VAL A 787 -10.33 -4.05 6.15
CA VAL A 787 -10.48 -5.52 6.17
C VAL A 787 -9.17 -6.22 6.54
N THR A 788 -8.02 -5.73 6.10
CA THR A 788 -6.73 -6.37 6.39
C THR A 788 -6.27 -6.13 7.83
N TYR A 789 -6.07 -4.87 8.22
CA TYR A 789 -5.40 -4.50 9.48
C TYR A 789 -6.37 -4.31 10.65
N ASN A 790 -7.64 -4.01 10.40
CA ASN A 790 -8.69 -4.02 11.43
C ASN A 790 -9.55 -5.30 11.40
N GLY A 791 -9.47 -6.10 10.32
CA GLY A 791 -10.33 -7.28 10.10
C GLY A 791 -9.63 -8.64 10.14
N GLY A 792 -8.35 -8.71 10.52
CA GLY A 792 -7.69 -9.99 10.87
C GLY A 792 -6.88 -10.67 9.76
N PHE A 793 -6.53 -9.96 8.68
CA PHE A 793 -5.68 -10.48 7.59
C PHE A 793 -4.26 -9.91 7.53
N TRP A 794 -3.82 -9.17 8.55
CA TRP A 794 -2.45 -8.65 8.65
C TRP A 794 -1.41 -9.75 8.37
N PHE A 795 -0.44 -9.46 7.49
CA PHE A 795 0.62 -10.39 7.06
C PHE A 795 0.11 -11.71 6.46
N ARG A 796 -1.13 -11.72 5.97
CA ARG A 796 -1.74 -12.82 5.20
C ARG A 796 -2.81 -12.30 4.22
N THR A 797 -2.64 -11.07 3.72
CA THR A 797 -3.61 -10.39 2.86
C THR A 797 -4.05 -11.32 1.73
N PRO A 798 -5.37 -11.58 1.59
CA PRO A 798 -5.86 -12.51 0.58
C PRO A 798 -6.00 -11.85 -0.79
N GLU A 799 -6.18 -12.66 -1.82
CA GLU A 799 -6.67 -12.19 -3.13
C GLU A 799 -8.01 -11.49 -2.94
N ALA A 800 -8.94 -12.20 -2.31
CA ALA A 800 -10.34 -11.83 -2.33
C ALA A 800 -11.06 -12.08 -1.00
N TYR A 801 -12.10 -11.29 -0.76
CA TYR A 801 -13.09 -11.53 0.28
C TYR A 801 -14.49 -11.07 -0.14
N ARG A 802 -15.50 -11.55 0.59
CA ARG A 802 -16.91 -11.17 0.42
C ARG A 802 -17.38 -10.26 1.55
N SER A 803 -18.63 -9.82 1.50
CA SER A 803 -19.24 -8.92 2.49
C SER A 803 -19.28 -9.49 3.91
N ASP A 804 -19.26 -10.81 4.06
CA ASP A 804 -19.19 -11.53 5.34
C ASP A 804 -17.75 -11.76 5.84
N ARG A 805 -16.74 -11.18 5.17
CA ARG A 805 -15.30 -11.37 5.39
C ARG A 805 -14.81 -12.81 5.14
N SER A 806 -15.63 -13.70 4.58
CA SER A 806 -15.09 -14.95 4.07
C SER A 806 -14.15 -14.67 2.89
N TYR A 807 -13.02 -15.40 2.82
CA TYR A 807 -11.93 -15.09 1.89
C TYR A 807 -11.58 -16.23 0.95
N ARG A 808 -10.79 -15.91 -0.07
CA ARG A 808 -10.11 -16.86 -0.96
C ARG A 808 -8.65 -16.48 -1.12
N ALA A 809 -7.80 -17.51 -1.06
CA ALA A 809 -6.35 -17.46 -1.28
C ALA A 809 -5.62 -16.46 -0.37
N SER A 810 -5.15 -16.92 0.80
CA SER A 810 -4.39 -16.06 1.72
C SER A 810 -2.93 -15.96 1.32
N ILE A 811 -2.23 -14.94 1.84
CA ILE A 811 -0.82 -14.69 1.53
C ILE A 811 -0.68 -14.55 0.01
N TYR A 812 -1.18 -13.44 -0.53
CA TYR A 812 -1.38 -13.26 -1.97
C TYR A 812 -0.53 -12.13 -2.58
N MET A 813 -0.17 -12.29 -3.86
CA MET A 813 0.68 -11.38 -4.62
C MET A 813 0.04 -10.02 -4.95
N ARG A 814 -1.18 -10.04 -5.49
CA ARG A 814 -1.87 -8.84 -6.04
C ARG A 814 -1.94 -7.62 -5.12
N PRO A 815 -2.12 -7.74 -3.78
CA PRO A 815 -2.10 -6.60 -2.85
C PRO A 815 -0.87 -5.69 -2.92
N LEU A 816 0.27 -6.17 -3.43
CA LEU A 816 1.46 -5.34 -3.66
C LEU A 816 1.21 -4.14 -4.59
N SER A 817 0.12 -4.17 -5.36
CA SER A 817 -0.39 -3.03 -6.14
C SER A 817 -0.71 -1.77 -5.34
N ILE A 818 -0.73 -1.82 -4.01
CA ILE A 818 -0.71 -0.60 -3.19
C ILE A 818 0.45 0.34 -3.54
N TRP A 819 1.55 -0.20 -4.09
CA TRP A 819 2.67 0.58 -4.62
C TRP A 819 2.35 1.36 -5.90
N ALA A 820 1.27 1.03 -6.62
CA ALA A 820 0.77 1.85 -7.71
C ALA A 820 0.17 3.19 -7.20
N ILE A 821 -0.37 3.21 -5.97
CA ILE A 821 -0.80 4.46 -5.32
C ILE A 821 0.41 5.36 -5.07
N GLU A 822 1.51 4.78 -4.59
CA GLU A 822 2.74 5.55 -4.33
C GLU A 822 3.26 6.17 -5.64
N HIS A 823 3.27 5.39 -6.72
CA HIS A 823 3.58 5.88 -8.06
C HIS A 823 2.66 7.01 -8.51
N ALA A 824 1.34 6.88 -8.32
CA ALA A 824 0.36 7.91 -8.65
C ALA A 824 0.62 9.23 -7.87
N LEU A 825 0.95 9.13 -6.58
CA LEU A 825 1.29 10.30 -5.76
C LEU A 825 2.58 10.99 -6.22
N GLN A 826 3.62 10.20 -6.53
CA GLN A 826 4.89 10.72 -7.03
C GLN A 826 4.70 11.42 -8.37
N ALA A 827 3.99 10.80 -9.31
CA ALA A 827 3.68 11.39 -10.62
C ALA A 827 2.96 12.74 -10.49
N ARG A 828 2.00 12.86 -9.55
CA ARG A 828 1.30 14.12 -9.27
C ARG A 828 2.19 15.19 -8.65
N SER A 829 3.19 14.80 -7.87
CA SER A 829 4.17 15.74 -7.30
C SER A 829 5.20 16.23 -8.33
N ALA A 830 5.39 15.48 -9.41
CA ALA A 830 6.39 15.69 -10.44
C ALA A 830 5.86 16.38 -11.73
N GLU A 831 4.61 16.89 -11.72
CA GLU A 831 4.08 17.61 -12.89
C GLU A 831 5.00 18.78 -13.27
N PRO A 832 5.46 18.86 -14.55
CA PRO A 832 6.34 19.92 -14.99
C PRO A 832 5.65 21.28 -14.88
N LEU A 833 6.42 22.31 -14.53
CA LEU A 833 5.92 23.67 -14.43
C LEU A 833 5.18 24.07 -15.72
N PRO A 834 3.94 24.58 -15.62
CA PRO A 834 3.21 25.07 -16.79
C PRO A 834 4.03 26.12 -17.53
N SER A 835 4.00 26.09 -18.87
CA SER A 835 4.71 27.08 -19.69
C SER A 835 4.34 28.51 -19.26
N GLY A 836 5.35 29.35 -19.04
CA GLY A 836 5.20 30.74 -18.57
C GLY A 836 5.00 30.91 -17.06
N ALA A 837 4.98 29.82 -16.28
CA ALA A 837 4.86 29.85 -14.83
C ALA A 837 6.23 29.80 -14.12
N GLU A 838 6.34 30.52 -13.02
CA GLU A 838 7.41 30.45 -12.02
C GLU A 838 6.86 29.73 -10.77
N ALA A 839 7.59 28.72 -10.27
CA ALA A 839 7.25 28.05 -9.01
C ALA A 839 7.60 28.95 -7.82
N ILE A 840 6.62 29.28 -7.00
CA ILE A 840 6.78 30.15 -5.84
C ILE A 840 6.48 29.37 -4.56
N SER A 841 7.29 29.58 -3.53
CA SER A 841 6.95 29.18 -2.16
C SER A 841 6.72 30.42 -1.30
N LEU A 842 5.57 30.47 -0.64
CA LEU A 842 5.16 31.54 0.27
C LEU A 842 5.16 31.01 1.69
N THR A 843 5.32 31.86 2.70
CA THR A 843 5.17 31.46 4.10
C THR A 843 4.12 32.34 4.75
N THR A 844 3.09 31.72 5.33
CA THR A 844 2.04 32.41 6.06
C THR A 844 2.53 32.92 7.42
N ALA A 845 1.79 33.83 8.04
CA ALA A 845 2.14 34.37 9.36
C ALA A 845 2.19 33.29 10.45
N ASP A 846 1.40 32.22 10.31
CA ASP A 846 1.41 31.05 11.19
C ASP A 846 2.41 29.96 10.79
N GLY A 847 3.31 30.23 9.83
CA GLY A 847 4.46 29.39 9.50
C GLY A 847 4.17 28.24 8.53
N VAL A 848 3.04 28.26 7.83
CA VAL A 848 2.71 27.28 6.78
C VAL A 848 3.38 27.69 5.48
N ALA A 849 4.16 26.78 4.89
CA ALA A 849 4.72 26.99 3.56
C ALA A 849 3.66 26.66 2.49
N LEU A 850 3.29 27.65 1.67
CA LEU A 850 2.36 27.49 0.55
C LEU A 850 3.13 27.37 -0.77
N ALA A 851 2.59 26.62 -1.70
CA ALA A 851 3.05 26.54 -3.08
C ALA A 851 2.14 27.37 -4.00
N ALA A 852 2.74 28.08 -4.95
CA ALA A 852 2.02 28.88 -5.93
C ALA A 852 2.71 28.84 -7.30
N HIS A 853 1.94 29.14 -8.35
CA HIS A 853 2.43 29.39 -9.69
C HIS A 853 2.21 30.86 -10.02
N TYR A 854 3.31 31.56 -10.31
CA TYR A 854 3.28 32.95 -10.72
C TYR A 854 3.48 33.07 -12.23
N TYR A 855 2.60 33.81 -12.90
CA TYR A 855 2.67 34.07 -14.33
C TYR A 855 2.94 35.56 -14.52
N ALA A 856 4.20 35.89 -14.87
CA ALA A 856 4.61 37.27 -15.08
C ALA A 856 3.95 37.86 -16.35
N PRO A 857 3.45 39.10 -16.30
CA PRO A 857 2.87 39.80 -17.44
C PRO A 857 3.96 40.21 -18.45
N ALA A 858 3.56 40.46 -19.70
CA ALA A 858 4.44 41.02 -20.72
C ALA A 858 4.57 42.57 -20.67
N ILE A 859 3.85 43.22 -19.75
CA ILE A 859 3.79 44.69 -19.62
C ILE A 859 4.16 45.12 -18.20
N GLU A 860 4.72 46.32 -18.07
CA GLU A 860 4.89 46.96 -16.76
C GLU A 860 3.56 47.53 -16.24
N SER A 861 3.45 47.68 -14.91
CA SER A 861 2.27 48.21 -14.23
C SER A 861 0.99 47.46 -14.60
N ALA A 862 1.05 46.14 -14.72
CA ALA A 862 -0.03 45.25 -15.13
C ALA A 862 -1.13 45.12 -14.04
N PRO A 863 -2.40 44.88 -14.40
CA PRO A 863 -3.39 44.43 -13.44
C PRO A 863 -3.04 43.03 -12.91
N GLY A 864 -3.27 42.78 -11.62
CA GLY A 864 -2.98 41.50 -10.97
C GLY A 864 -4.23 40.68 -10.70
N VAL A 865 -4.15 39.35 -10.85
CA VAL A 865 -5.23 38.40 -10.56
C VAL A 865 -4.75 37.29 -9.62
N LEU A 866 -5.41 37.15 -8.47
CA LEU A 866 -5.23 36.03 -7.54
C LEU A 866 -6.30 34.96 -7.80
N LEU A 867 -5.87 33.72 -8.02
CA LEU A 867 -6.74 32.58 -8.32
C LEU A 867 -6.78 31.60 -7.13
N LEU A 868 -7.98 31.33 -6.61
CA LEU A 868 -8.22 30.51 -5.42
C LEU A 868 -9.04 29.26 -5.77
N HIS A 869 -8.43 28.08 -5.63
CA HIS A 869 -9.05 26.82 -6.04
C HIS A 869 -10.19 26.34 -5.11
N GLN A 870 -10.99 25.38 -5.60
CA GLN A 870 -12.07 24.73 -4.84
C GLN A 870 -11.54 23.71 -3.82
N ARG A 871 -12.41 23.20 -2.93
CA ARG A 871 -12.02 22.13 -1.99
C ARG A 871 -11.51 20.91 -2.76
N GLY A 872 -10.37 20.36 -2.34
CA GLY A 872 -9.71 19.25 -3.04
C GLY A 872 -8.99 19.66 -4.34
N GLY A 873 -9.10 20.93 -4.76
CA GLY A 873 -8.38 21.49 -5.89
C GLY A 873 -6.92 21.83 -5.60
N ARG A 874 -6.26 22.40 -6.60
CA ARG A 874 -4.86 22.83 -6.62
C ARG A 874 -4.65 23.96 -7.62
N LYS A 875 -3.51 24.67 -7.54
CA LYS A 875 -3.12 25.79 -8.42
C LYS A 875 -3.09 25.40 -9.90
N GLU A 876 -2.77 24.15 -10.22
CA GLU A 876 -2.75 23.62 -11.59
C GLU A 876 -4.14 23.60 -12.24
N ASN A 877 -5.22 23.54 -11.45
CA ASN A 877 -6.58 23.62 -11.99
C ASN A 877 -6.86 24.95 -12.70
N TRP A 878 -6.04 25.97 -12.43
CA TRP A 878 -6.12 27.28 -13.06
C TRP A 878 -5.17 27.45 -14.24
N ALA A 879 -4.31 26.47 -14.57
CA ALA A 879 -3.17 26.69 -15.45
C ALA A 879 -3.54 27.22 -16.85
N SER A 880 -4.57 26.66 -17.50
CA SER A 880 -5.01 27.12 -18.83
C SER A 880 -5.51 28.56 -18.79
N PHE A 881 -6.33 28.89 -17.79
CA PHE A 881 -6.91 30.21 -17.62
C PHE A 881 -5.85 31.24 -17.20
N ALA A 882 -4.93 30.86 -16.31
CA ALA A 882 -3.80 31.71 -15.91
C ALA A 882 -2.90 32.05 -17.10
N GLN A 883 -2.64 31.10 -18.00
CA GLN A 883 -1.92 31.35 -19.25
C GLN A 883 -2.69 32.27 -20.21
N LEU A 884 -4.01 32.13 -20.29
CA LEU A 884 -4.86 33.04 -21.08
C LEU A 884 -4.79 34.47 -20.53
N LEU A 885 -4.90 34.64 -19.21
CA LEU A 885 -4.76 35.93 -18.54
C LEU A 885 -3.37 36.52 -18.71
N GLN A 886 -2.31 35.72 -18.58
CA GLN A 886 -0.93 36.15 -18.83
C GLN A 886 -0.76 36.70 -20.24
N LYS A 887 -1.25 35.97 -21.25
CA LYS A 887 -1.24 36.41 -22.66
C LYS A 887 -2.06 37.67 -22.89
N SER A 888 -3.05 37.92 -22.05
CA SER A 888 -3.90 39.11 -22.06
C SER A 888 -3.34 40.28 -21.24
N GLY A 889 -2.10 40.16 -20.74
CA GLY A 889 -1.38 41.25 -20.06
C GLY A 889 -1.59 41.35 -18.55
N TYR A 890 -2.15 40.33 -17.91
CA TYR A 890 -2.32 40.27 -16.46
C TYR A 890 -1.13 39.58 -15.78
N ALA A 891 -0.78 40.03 -14.58
CA ALA A 891 0.04 39.26 -13.66
C ALA A 891 -0.85 38.29 -12.88
N VAL A 892 -0.53 37.00 -12.85
CA VAL A 892 -1.42 36.00 -12.25
C VAL A 892 -0.70 35.20 -11.19
N LEU A 893 -1.34 35.01 -10.04
CA LEU A 893 -0.88 34.07 -9.02
C LEU A 893 -1.98 33.04 -8.76
N ALA A 894 -1.69 31.77 -9.00
CA ALA A 894 -2.53 30.65 -8.57
C ALA A 894 -1.86 29.98 -7.37
N VAL A 895 -2.58 29.84 -6.26
CA VAL A 895 -2.03 29.35 -4.99
C VAL A 895 -2.73 28.07 -4.55
N ASP A 896 -1.95 27.13 -4.00
CA ASP A 896 -2.45 25.99 -3.25
C ASP A 896 -2.80 26.44 -1.82
N PHE A 897 -4.03 26.26 -1.38
CA PHE A 897 -4.38 26.43 0.04
C PHE A 897 -3.58 25.46 0.91
N ARG A 898 -3.41 25.77 2.20
CA ARG A 898 -2.78 24.86 3.15
C ARG A 898 -3.40 23.45 3.09
N GLY A 899 -2.55 22.44 3.14
CA GLY A 899 -2.95 21.03 3.01
C GLY A 899 -3.47 20.61 1.63
N HIS A 900 -3.31 21.43 0.59
CA HIS A 900 -3.66 21.11 -0.79
C HIS A 900 -2.44 21.19 -1.70
N GLY A 901 -2.50 20.51 -2.85
CA GLY A 901 -1.45 20.52 -3.87
C GLY A 901 -0.06 20.28 -3.29
N GLN A 902 0.85 21.24 -3.50
CA GLN A 902 2.21 21.22 -2.97
C GLN A 902 2.39 22.06 -1.69
N SER A 903 1.33 22.73 -1.22
CA SER A 903 1.33 23.46 0.06
C SER A 903 1.43 22.51 1.25
N LYS A 904 2.17 22.92 2.27
CA LYS A 904 2.31 22.20 3.54
C LYS A 904 1.11 22.45 4.45
N GLY A 905 1.15 21.85 5.64
CA GLY A 905 0.10 21.96 6.66
C GLY A 905 -1.05 20.98 6.44
N VAL A 906 -2.09 21.08 7.27
CA VAL A 906 -3.30 20.26 7.17
C VAL A 906 -4.44 21.09 6.60
N VAL A 907 -5.38 20.44 5.91
CA VAL A 907 -6.59 21.09 5.38
C VAL A 907 -7.34 21.76 6.53
N ASN A 908 -7.31 23.09 6.56
CA ASN A 908 -7.93 23.89 7.61
C ASN A 908 -8.44 25.22 7.05
N TRP A 909 -9.75 25.28 6.79
CA TRP A 909 -10.40 26.48 6.27
C TRP A 909 -10.46 27.65 7.26
N PHE A 910 -10.27 27.42 8.56
CA PHE A 910 -10.18 28.51 9.55
C PHE A 910 -8.89 29.32 9.46
N GLY A 911 -7.86 28.81 8.78
CA GLY A 911 -6.62 29.55 8.52
C GLY A 911 -6.46 29.97 7.06
N ALA A 912 -7.46 29.73 6.21
CA ALA A 912 -7.38 30.05 4.78
C ALA A 912 -7.29 31.57 4.54
N ASP A 913 -7.78 32.38 5.47
CA ASP A 913 -7.62 33.84 5.47
C ASP A 913 -6.14 34.26 5.44
N GLN A 914 -5.28 33.58 6.20
CA GLN A 914 -3.83 33.81 6.21
C GLN A 914 -3.17 33.34 4.90
N ASP A 915 -3.72 32.32 4.25
CA ASP A 915 -3.22 31.85 2.96
C ASP A 915 -3.51 32.87 1.87
N VAL A 916 -4.76 33.38 1.81
CA VAL A 916 -5.14 34.45 0.89
C VAL A 916 -4.32 35.70 1.15
N LEU A 917 -4.12 36.10 2.41
CA LEU A 917 -3.31 37.26 2.76
C LEU A 917 -1.86 37.13 2.27
N ALA A 918 -1.22 35.98 2.49
CA ALA A 918 0.15 35.74 2.04
C ALA A 918 0.26 35.76 0.51
N ALA A 919 -0.68 35.11 -0.18
CA ALA A 919 -0.72 35.09 -1.65
C ALA A 919 -1.02 36.48 -2.25
N PHE A 920 -1.97 37.22 -1.66
CA PHE A 920 -2.34 38.56 -2.11
C PHE A 920 -1.18 39.55 -1.93
N ASN A 921 -0.53 39.54 -0.76
CA ASN A 921 0.63 40.39 -0.51
C ASN A 921 1.78 40.08 -1.48
N TYR A 922 2.07 38.80 -1.72
CA TYR A 922 3.07 38.41 -2.70
C TYR A 922 2.79 38.99 -4.08
N LEU A 923 1.55 38.85 -4.58
CA LEU A 923 1.15 39.39 -5.88
C LEU A 923 1.23 40.93 -5.92
N LYS A 924 0.76 41.60 -4.86
CA LYS A 924 0.76 43.06 -4.72
C LYS A 924 2.18 43.66 -4.67
N GLU A 925 3.14 42.92 -4.13
CA GLU A 925 4.51 43.41 -3.95
C GLU A 925 5.39 43.28 -5.19
N ARG A 926 4.91 42.56 -6.23
CA ARG A 926 5.62 42.42 -7.52
C ARG A 926 5.82 43.78 -8.20
N PRO A 927 7.06 44.12 -8.65
CA PRO A 927 7.35 45.42 -9.27
C PRO A 927 6.58 45.69 -10.56
N GLU A 928 6.22 44.64 -11.29
CA GLU A 928 5.47 44.69 -12.54
C GLU A 928 3.95 44.84 -12.33
N VAL A 929 3.45 44.77 -11.09
CA VAL A 929 2.01 44.81 -10.76
C VAL A 929 1.57 46.19 -10.28
N ASP A 930 0.49 46.69 -10.86
CA ASP A 930 -0.20 47.88 -10.39
C ASP A 930 -1.04 47.55 -9.14
N ARG A 931 -0.57 48.07 -8.00
CA ARG A 931 -1.17 47.85 -6.67
C ARG A 931 -2.61 48.33 -6.55
N GLN A 932 -3.11 49.16 -7.48
CA GLN A 932 -4.48 49.65 -7.47
C GLN A 932 -5.42 48.82 -8.36
N ARG A 933 -4.91 47.79 -9.05
CA ARG A 933 -5.65 47.02 -10.06
C ARG A 933 -5.58 45.51 -9.80
N LEU A 934 -5.89 45.10 -8.57
CA LEU A 934 -5.87 43.70 -8.12
C LEU A 934 -7.28 43.11 -8.09
N VAL A 935 -7.46 41.89 -8.60
CA VAL A 935 -8.73 41.15 -8.63
C VAL A 935 -8.54 39.77 -8.03
N ILE A 936 -9.57 39.23 -7.38
CA ILE A 936 -9.56 37.86 -6.86
C ILE A 936 -10.65 37.04 -7.56
N ILE A 937 -10.30 35.84 -8.01
CA ILE A 937 -11.24 34.87 -8.59
C ILE A 937 -11.18 33.59 -7.77
N GLY A 938 -12.34 33.17 -7.27
CA GLY A 938 -12.46 31.96 -6.46
C GLY A 938 -13.40 30.94 -7.09
N ALA A 939 -13.18 29.67 -6.78
CA ALA A 939 -14.08 28.57 -7.13
C ALA A 939 -14.57 27.82 -5.88
N SER A 940 -15.87 27.53 -5.78
CA SER A 940 -16.48 26.83 -4.64
C SER A 940 -16.09 27.47 -3.30
N ILE A 941 -15.44 26.73 -2.38
CA ILE A 941 -14.90 27.28 -1.13
C ILE A 941 -13.98 28.50 -1.33
N GLY A 942 -13.21 28.55 -2.42
CA GLY A 942 -12.38 29.70 -2.77
C GLY A 942 -13.18 30.97 -3.06
N THR A 943 -14.48 30.86 -3.38
CA THR A 943 -15.38 32.02 -3.51
C THR A 943 -15.64 32.70 -2.16
N GLN A 944 -15.75 31.91 -1.09
CA GLN A 944 -15.91 32.44 0.26
C GLN A 944 -14.68 33.25 0.64
N GLU A 945 -13.50 32.64 0.51
CA GLU A 945 -12.23 33.29 0.86
C GLU A 945 -11.96 34.53 -0.01
N ALA A 946 -12.34 34.50 -1.29
CA ALA A 946 -12.21 35.67 -2.17
C ALA A 946 -13.08 36.85 -1.71
N ILE A 947 -14.37 36.63 -1.43
CA ILE A 947 -15.29 37.72 -1.10
C ILE A 947 -15.10 38.24 0.33
N THR A 948 -14.79 37.35 1.29
CA THR A 948 -14.51 37.77 2.68
C THR A 948 -13.23 38.60 2.75
N PHE A 949 -12.17 38.19 2.05
CA PHE A 949 -10.94 38.97 1.95
C PHE A 949 -11.18 40.32 1.27
N ALA A 950 -11.88 40.36 0.14
CA ALA A 950 -12.17 41.60 -0.56
C ALA A 950 -13.02 42.58 0.26
N ALA A 951 -14.00 42.07 1.02
CA ALA A 951 -14.80 42.89 1.94
C ALA A 951 -13.97 43.47 3.10
N ALA A 952 -12.94 42.74 3.56
CA ALA A 952 -12.00 43.23 4.58
C ALA A 952 -10.95 44.21 4.01
N HIS A 953 -10.65 44.13 2.72
CA HIS A 953 -9.65 44.96 2.01
C HIS A 953 -10.25 45.72 0.80
N PRO A 954 -11.34 46.50 0.96
CA PRO A 954 -12.10 47.06 -0.16
C PRO A 954 -11.36 48.15 -0.94
N ASP A 955 -10.32 48.75 -0.36
CA ASP A 955 -9.47 49.74 -1.02
C ASP A 955 -8.33 49.11 -1.84
N GLU A 956 -8.07 47.81 -1.63
CA GLU A 956 -6.98 47.08 -2.28
C GLU A 956 -7.50 46.11 -3.35
N VAL A 957 -8.67 45.53 -3.16
CA VAL A 957 -9.30 44.61 -4.11
C VAL A 957 -10.27 45.37 -5.00
N ARG A 958 -10.05 45.30 -6.31
CA ARG A 958 -10.78 46.06 -7.34
C ARG A 958 -12.02 45.35 -7.83
N GLY A 959 -12.06 44.01 -7.80
CA GLY A 959 -13.18 43.17 -8.22
C GLY A 959 -13.10 41.76 -7.64
N VAL A 960 -14.23 41.05 -7.57
CA VAL A 960 -14.29 39.62 -7.20
C VAL A 960 -15.15 38.83 -8.18
N ALA A 961 -14.64 37.70 -8.68
CA ALA A 961 -15.45 36.74 -9.44
C ALA A 961 -15.59 35.43 -8.66
N MET A 962 -16.81 34.90 -8.62
CA MET A 962 -17.18 33.73 -7.83
C MET A 962 -17.77 32.64 -8.72
N LEU A 963 -17.04 31.53 -8.89
CA LEU A 963 -17.44 30.36 -9.68
C LEU A 963 -18.04 29.26 -8.78
N SER A 964 -19.26 28.82 -9.07
CA SER A 964 -20.00 27.82 -8.28
C SER A 964 -20.01 28.11 -6.76
N THR A 965 -20.46 29.29 -6.38
CA THR A 965 -20.58 29.70 -4.96
C THR A 965 -21.65 28.90 -4.20
N PHE A 966 -21.58 28.95 -2.86
CA PHE A 966 -22.54 28.32 -1.93
C PHE A 966 -23.04 29.32 -0.89
N VAL A 967 -24.07 28.97 -0.10
CA VAL A 967 -24.62 29.87 0.94
C VAL A 967 -23.83 29.70 2.23
N SER A 968 -23.34 30.82 2.76
CA SER A 968 -22.90 30.93 4.15
C SER A 968 -23.23 32.33 4.68
N GLY A 969 -23.48 32.44 5.99
CA GLY A 969 -23.74 33.75 6.62
C GLY A 969 -22.53 34.71 6.57
N GLU A 970 -21.34 34.21 6.21
CA GLU A 970 -20.16 35.03 5.95
C GLU A 970 -20.17 35.58 4.52
N ILE A 971 -20.48 34.74 3.52
CA ILE A 971 -20.63 35.17 2.13
C ILE A 971 -21.70 36.27 2.02
N GLU A 972 -22.88 36.05 2.61
CA GLU A 972 -23.98 37.02 2.56
C GLU A 972 -23.60 38.39 3.16
N ARG A 973 -22.87 38.41 4.27
CA ARG A 973 -22.39 39.66 4.90
C ARG A 973 -21.28 40.33 4.09
N ALA A 974 -20.32 39.55 3.59
CA ALA A 974 -19.18 40.06 2.84
C ALA A 974 -19.62 40.63 1.48
N ILE A 975 -20.45 39.89 0.73
CA ILE A 975 -20.89 40.29 -0.61
C ILE A 975 -21.74 41.58 -0.58
N GLN A 976 -22.53 41.80 0.47
CA GLN A 976 -23.32 43.03 0.67
C GLN A 976 -22.46 44.24 1.06
N SER A 977 -21.35 44.02 1.76
CA SER A 977 -20.47 45.09 2.25
C SER A 977 -19.39 45.49 1.25
N TYR A 978 -18.99 44.60 0.33
CA TYR A 978 -17.97 44.88 -0.66
C TYR A 978 -18.45 45.90 -1.71
N PRO A 979 -17.77 47.06 -1.89
CA PRO A 979 -18.24 48.12 -2.78
C PRO A 979 -17.91 47.87 -4.26
N GLY A 980 -16.93 47.01 -4.58
CA GLY A 980 -16.46 46.77 -5.94
C GLY A 980 -17.42 45.98 -6.85
N PRO A 981 -17.05 45.80 -8.14
CA PRO A 981 -17.72 44.91 -9.09
C PRO A 981 -17.64 43.45 -8.63
N ILE A 982 -18.73 42.72 -8.85
CA ILE A 982 -18.85 41.30 -8.50
C ILE A 982 -19.38 40.56 -9.73
N LEU A 983 -18.78 39.41 -10.05
CA LEU A 983 -19.31 38.45 -11.02
C LEU A 983 -19.66 37.14 -10.30
N LEU A 984 -20.85 36.61 -10.56
CA LEU A 984 -21.31 35.31 -10.10
C LEU A 984 -21.54 34.40 -11.30
N ALA A 985 -20.96 33.19 -11.30
CA ALA A 985 -21.19 32.21 -12.35
C ALA A 985 -21.41 30.80 -11.83
N ALA A 986 -22.31 30.07 -12.47
CA ALA A 986 -22.58 28.66 -12.22
C ALA A 986 -23.04 27.96 -13.52
N THR A 987 -23.11 26.63 -13.52
CA THR A 987 -23.67 25.83 -14.62
C THR A 987 -25.07 25.33 -14.26
N GLU A 988 -25.97 25.20 -15.24
CA GLU A 988 -27.38 24.86 -15.02
C GLU A 988 -27.57 23.50 -14.31
N GLY A 989 -26.70 22.52 -14.61
CA GLY A 989 -26.66 21.20 -13.99
C GLY A 989 -26.02 21.18 -12.59
N ASP A 990 -25.21 22.18 -12.23
CA ASP A 990 -24.76 22.42 -10.85
C ASP A 990 -25.89 23.11 -10.06
N THR A 991 -26.97 22.35 -9.86
CA THR A 991 -28.27 22.88 -9.43
C THR A 991 -28.21 23.62 -8.09
N ALA A 992 -27.38 23.14 -7.16
CA ALA A 992 -27.16 23.79 -5.87
C ALA A 992 -26.50 25.16 -6.06
N ALA A 993 -25.34 25.22 -6.74
CA ALA A 993 -24.62 26.49 -6.93
C ALA A 993 -25.39 27.47 -7.81
N THR A 994 -26.15 26.98 -8.79
CA THR A 994 -27.05 27.80 -9.61
C THR A 994 -28.15 28.44 -8.77
N GLN A 995 -28.76 27.69 -7.86
CA GLN A 995 -29.78 28.24 -6.96
C GLN A 995 -29.17 29.33 -6.07
N VAL A 996 -28.02 29.06 -5.44
CA VAL A 996 -27.31 30.04 -4.62
C VAL A 996 -26.96 31.29 -5.42
N THR A 997 -26.44 31.13 -6.63
CA THR A 997 -26.07 32.25 -7.51
C THR A 997 -27.26 33.16 -7.79
N ARG A 998 -28.45 32.58 -8.02
CA ARG A 998 -29.69 33.35 -8.19
C ARG A 998 -30.13 34.05 -6.90
N ASP A 999 -29.95 33.42 -5.75
CA ASP A 999 -30.33 34.00 -4.46
C ASP A 999 -29.41 35.18 -4.08
N LEU A 1000 -28.09 35.02 -4.25
CA LEU A 1000 -27.12 36.10 -4.02
C LEU A 1000 -27.31 37.27 -5.00
N ALA A 1001 -27.69 37.00 -6.24
CA ALA A 1001 -28.02 38.04 -7.21
C ALA A 1001 -29.16 38.95 -6.77
N GLN A 1002 -30.13 38.42 -5.99
CA GLN A 1002 -31.20 39.23 -5.40
C GLN A 1002 -30.70 40.12 -4.26
N LEU A 1003 -29.71 39.65 -3.50
CA LEU A 1003 -29.11 40.40 -2.40
C LEU A 1003 -28.19 41.52 -2.88
N VAL A 1004 -27.55 41.35 -4.04
CA VAL A 1004 -26.58 42.31 -4.60
C VAL A 1004 -26.91 42.58 -6.07
N PRO A 1005 -27.92 43.44 -6.35
CA PRO A 1005 -28.39 43.68 -7.72
C PRO A 1005 -27.36 44.27 -8.69
N LYS A 1006 -26.21 44.71 -8.18
CA LYS A 1006 -25.07 45.22 -8.96
C LYS A 1006 -24.14 44.12 -9.48
N ALA A 1007 -24.32 42.87 -9.06
CA ALA A 1007 -23.49 41.75 -9.51
C ALA A 1007 -23.86 41.34 -10.94
N GLU A 1008 -22.87 41.05 -11.77
CA GLU A 1008 -23.06 40.42 -13.07
C GLU A 1008 -23.23 38.92 -12.89
N VAL A 1009 -24.25 38.32 -13.50
CA VAL A 1009 -24.65 36.93 -13.22
C VAL A 1009 -24.70 36.12 -14.51
N PHE A 1010 -23.99 34.99 -14.53
CA PHE A 1010 -23.92 34.08 -15.67
C PHE A 1010 -24.28 32.65 -15.26
N ILE A 1011 -25.39 32.14 -15.79
CA ILE A 1011 -25.75 30.71 -15.68
C ILE A 1011 -25.49 30.04 -17.03
N LEU A 1012 -24.46 29.21 -17.09
CA LEU A 1012 -24.05 28.50 -18.30
C LEU A 1012 -24.95 27.29 -18.52
N LYS A 1013 -25.54 27.18 -19.71
CA LYS A 1013 -26.46 26.09 -20.07
C LYS A 1013 -25.71 24.81 -20.42
N ASP A 1014 -26.45 23.70 -20.44
CA ASP A 1014 -25.99 22.41 -20.99
C ASP A 1014 -24.70 21.88 -20.35
N SER A 1015 -24.53 22.09 -19.05
CA SER A 1015 -23.38 21.61 -18.28
C SER A 1015 -23.73 21.46 -16.81
N ASP A 1016 -23.08 20.51 -16.14
CA ASP A 1016 -23.13 20.24 -14.69
C ASP A 1016 -21.78 20.48 -13.98
N ARG A 1017 -20.82 21.09 -14.68
CA ARG A 1017 -19.46 21.30 -14.16
C ARG A 1017 -19.43 22.28 -13.01
N HIS A 1018 -18.62 21.96 -11.99
CA HIS A 1018 -18.50 22.73 -10.75
C HIS A 1018 -17.15 23.46 -10.64
N GLY A 1019 -17.16 24.74 -10.25
CA GLY A 1019 -15.95 25.49 -9.90
C GLY A 1019 -14.95 25.63 -11.05
N THR A 1020 -13.69 25.22 -10.85
CA THR A 1020 -12.64 25.32 -11.90
C THR A 1020 -12.89 24.41 -13.09
N GLN A 1021 -13.72 23.37 -12.96
CA GLN A 1021 -14.11 22.51 -14.08
C GLN A 1021 -14.85 23.30 -15.16
N MET A 1022 -15.45 24.45 -14.81
CA MET A 1022 -16.11 25.35 -15.75
C MET A 1022 -15.13 25.90 -16.81
N LEU A 1023 -13.83 26.02 -16.49
CA LEU A 1023 -12.80 26.63 -17.36
C LEU A 1023 -12.37 25.74 -18.54
N ARG A 1024 -12.99 24.57 -18.71
CA ARG A 1024 -12.74 23.71 -19.87
C ARG A 1024 -13.37 24.34 -21.14
N SER A 1025 -12.71 24.16 -22.29
CA SER A 1025 -12.92 24.90 -23.56
C SER A 1025 -14.34 24.94 -24.13
N SER A 1026 -15.27 24.09 -23.67
CA SER A 1026 -16.63 24.00 -24.20
C SER A 1026 -17.62 25.03 -23.62
N LEU A 1027 -17.30 25.74 -22.53
CA LEU A 1027 -18.29 26.53 -21.76
C LEU A 1027 -18.21 28.06 -21.93
N ASN A 1028 -17.26 28.56 -22.72
CA ASN A 1028 -17.05 30.00 -22.98
C ASN A 1028 -16.90 30.90 -21.73
N ILE A 1029 -16.75 30.33 -20.52
CA ILE A 1029 -16.62 31.10 -19.28
C ILE A 1029 -15.32 31.91 -19.23
N GLU A 1030 -14.25 31.40 -19.84
CA GLU A 1030 -12.96 32.09 -19.87
C GLU A 1030 -13.07 33.46 -20.58
N ALA A 1031 -13.86 33.53 -21.67
CA ALA A 1031 -14.13 34.78 -22.38
C ALA A 1031 -15.01 35.73 -21.56
N ILE A 1032 -16.00 35.21 -20.85
CA ILE A 1032 -16.87 35.99 -19.95
C ILE A 1032 -16.05 36.62 -18.82
N LEU A 1033 -15.18 35.82 -18.18
CA LEU A 1033 -14.31 36.30 -17.10
C LEU A 1033 -13.32 37.35 -17.61
N LEU A 1034 -12.75 37.15 -18.82
CA LEU A 1034 -11.82 38.11 -19.41
C LEU A 1034 -12.50 39.45 -19.73
N ASP A 1035 -13.68 39.45 -20.34
CA ASP A 1035 -14.47 40.67 -20.64
C ASP A 1035 -14.85 41.42 -19.34
N TRP A 1036 -15.25 40.68 -18.31
CA TRP A 1036 -15.54 41.27 -17.01
C TRP A 1036 -14.30 41.85 -16.31
N LEU A 1037 -13.15 41.16 -16.40
CA LEU A 1037 -11.88 41.64 -15.86
C LEU A 1037 -11.46 42.95 -16.53
N GLU A 1038 -11.52 43.04 -17.86
CA GLU A 1038 -11.14 44.23 -18.63
C GLU A 1038 -11.93 45.47 -18.21
N LYS A 1039 -13.21 45.32 -17.87
CA LYS A 1039 -14.06 46.41 -17.34
C LYS A 1039 -13.73 46.74 -15.89
N SER A 1040 -13.44 45.73 -15.08
CA SER A 1040 -13.24 45.86 -13.64
C SER A 1040 -11.92 46.54 -13.29
N VAL A 1041 -10.87 46.34 -14.07
CA VAL A 1041 -9.52 46.86 -13.80
C VAL A 1041 -9.21 48.20 -14.50
N GLN A 1042 -10.20 48.92 -15.03
CA GLN A 1042 -9.95 50.24 -15.60
C GLN A 1042 -9.53 51.26 -14.51
N PRO A 1043 -8.58 52.17 -14.79
CA PRO A 1043 -8.21 53.27 -13.89
C PRO A 1043 -9.43 54.12 -13.52
N LYS A 1044 -9.51 54.57 -12.26
CA LYS A 1044 -10.57 55.48 -11.79
C LYS A 1044 -10.43 56.89 -12.34
#